data_AF-A0A3M8FZQ9-F1
#
_entry.id   AF-A0A3M8FZQ9-F1
#
_cell.length_a   1.000
_cell.length_b   1.000
_cell.length_c   1.000
_cell.angle_alpha   90.00
_cell.angle_beta   90.00
_cell.angle_gamma   90.00
#
_symmetry.space_group_name_H-M   'P 1'
#
loop_
_entity.id
_entity.type
_entity.pdbx_description
1 polymer ?
#
loop_
_entity_poly.entity_id
_entity_poly.type
_entity_poly.pdbx_seq_one_letter_code
_entity_poly.pdbx_strand_id
1 'polypeptide(L)'
;MKTYTKSILLLLIVALFFASCQDESVEIINPDEQQTITANSQLSTLMLRTSSNAVAEDNVLDNSSCFSVELPVTVVVGNITITIENEEGLEELEELLENFQDEIPEFVFPITIISADYTEQVIENQEQLNNLLENCVDNDDVIECIDFVYPISFSLLNSQFVIIDTITIESNEALYEFLESLDDDNDFDFVALNFPVSLVYANGDTVTVNSNEELSDVIEAASEACDDDFEDCDVDDVKASLKECVWKLDDEFDDFDGLTVTFNDDFTLEITGQNLQEPITGNWTVIEDDNGTYLVLSELSGLQNDLGGEWLITDCDEDEFNLVRGDFELELDRYCDNNPSDCSAEDLAENLVECYWFAGTNIINTQDNKLVFTEDGAVKVHTPNGFVEIGGWNISLDANVLILVLDLTGDYAPLSGNWEVVECDEGFYGLMQGDNILHLEQDCFVNPNPFDCFGSFDAVLELCDEDNDGFETFDLTIAYANCTPAADVVTYHTSIADADNNVNAISNPQSYVNTSSPQTIYVRVEIGDNHEVFEILLKVVDCNNGNCTEQDVDGILMNCEWIVTELNGDDNLITYRLSFNDEQELVVTNTVNNETIIGVWTTYTNNDGGVDVTFEGLNAPDIQAIIGVWTVVECTDTQLIFHQGDDQMTLDKDCD
;
A
#
# COMPACT_ATOMS: atom_id res chain seq x y z
N MET A 1 93.70 -22.07 4.18
CA MET A 1 93.24 -20.82 3.52
C MET A 1 92.09 -21.08 2.54
N LYS A 2 91.09 -21.91 2.91
CA LYS A 2 90.02 -22.35 1.99
C LYS A 2 88.60 -22.36 2.57
N THR A 3 88.40 -21.90 3.80
CA THR A 3 87.09 -21.97 4.48
C THR A 3 86.47 -20.61 4.84
N TYR A 4 87.24 -19.51 4.80
CA TYR A 4 86.72 -18.18 5.15
C TYR A 4 86.11 -17.42 3.95
N THR A 5 86.42 -17.82 2.71
CA THR A 5 85.93 -17.13 1.52
C THR A 5 84.47 -17.44 1.19
N LYS A 6 83.93 -18.59 1.62
CA LYS A 6 82.52 -18.94 1.42
C LYS A 6 81.59 -18.22 2.41
N SER A 7 81.99 -18.04 3.66
CA SER A 7 81.17 -17.33 4.65
C SER A 7 81.13 -15.82 4.40
N ILE A 8 82.20 -15.22 3.86
CA ILE A 8 82.21 -13.80 3.49
C ILE A 8 81.35 -13.56 2.23
N LEU A 9 81.34 -14.49 1.27
CA LEU A 9 80.48 -14.40 0.09
C LEU A 9 79.00 -14.57 0.44
N LEU A 10 78.67 -15.42 1.42
CA LEU A 10 77.29 -15.60 1.89
C LEU A 10 76.79 -14.36 2.67
N LEU A 11 77.65 -13.72 3.46
CA LEU A 11 77.31 -12.48 4.16
C LEU A 11 77.14 -11.29 3.21
N LEU A 12 77.88 -11.25 2.09
CA LEU A 12 77.73 -10.21 1.07
C LEU A 12 76.42 -10.36 0.27
N ILE A 13 75.97 -11.61 0.05
CA ILE A 13 74.70 -11.91 -0.63
C ILE A 13 73.51 -11.61 0.29
N VAL A 14 73.61 -11.87 1.60
CA VAL A 14 72.55 -11.51 2.57
C VAL A 14 72.48 -10.00 2.79
N ALA A 15 73.60 -9.27 2.72
CA ALA A 15 73.60 -7.80 2.76
C ALA A 15 73.00 -7.16 1.50
N LEU A 16 73.01 -7.86 0.35
CA LEU A 16 72.36 -7.41 -0.89
C LEU A 16 70.83 -7.61 -0.88
N PHE A 17 70.26 -8.34 0.08
CA PHE A 17 68.80 -8.47 0.27
C PHE A 17 68.19 -7.36 1.14
N PHE A 18 69.01 -6.50 1.77
CA PHE A 18 68.52 -5.34 2.54
C PHE A 18 68.72 -4.00 1.80
N ALA A 19 69.15 -4.05 0.55
CA ALA A 19 69.13 -2.90 -0.37
C ALA A 19 68.03 -3.11 -1.42
N SER A 20 66.84 -3.48 -0.97
CA SER A 20 65.64 -3.09 -1.69
C SER A 20 65.45 -1.62 -1.35
N CYS A 21 65.83 -0.72 -2.26
CA CYS A 21 65.03 0.49 -2.38
C CYS A 21 63.61 -0.04 -2.65
N GLN A 22 62.69 0.10 -1.69
CA GLN A 22 61.30 0.24 -2.12
C GLN A 22 61.35 1.48 -3.02
N ASP A 23 61.15 1.30 -4.32
CA ASP A 23 60.47 2.35 -5.06
C ASP A 23 59.10 2.40 -4.38
N GLU A 24 58.97 3.31 -3.42
CA GLU A 24 57.68 3.86 -3.04
C GLU A 24 57.25 4.59 -4.31
N SER A 25 56.66 3.83 -5.24
CA SER A 25 55.96 4.41 -6.37
C SER A 25 54.82 5.20 -5.75
N VAL A 26 55.07 6.48 -5.53
CA VAL A 26 54.00 7.45 -5.40
C VAL A 26 53.18 7.29 -6.66
N GLU A 27 52.02 6.65 -6.56
CA GLU A 27 51.06 6.64 -7.64
C GLU A 27 50.68 8.10 -7.86
N ILE A 28 51.33 8.73 -8.84
CA ILE A 28 50.86 9.98 -9.40
C ILE A 28 49.66 9.58 -10.25
N ILE A 29 48.51 9.42 -9.59
CA ILE A 29 47.25 9.69 -10.25
C ILE A 29 47.37 11.17 -10.58
N ASN A 30 47.55 11.49 -11.86
CA ASN A 30 47.34 12.85 -12.32
C ASN A 30 45.84 12.86 -12.58
N PRO A 31 44.99 13.20 -11.59
CA PRO A 31 43.57 13.22 -11.84
C PRO A 31 43.42 14.26 -12.94
N ASP A 32 42.66 13.93 -13.99
CA ASP A 32 42.19 15.03 -14.82
C ASP A 32 41.43 15.99 -13.88
N GLU A 33 41.42 17.28 -14.16
CA GLU A 33 40.71 18.28 -13.31
C GLU A 33 39.22 17.90 -13.07
N GLN A 34 38.70 16.96 -13.86
CA GLN A 34 37.37 16.34 -13.77
C GLN A 34 37.17 15.31 -12.64
N GLN A 35 38.23 14.84 -11.96
CA GLN A 35 38.12 13.80 -10.93
C GLN A 35 38.17 14.33 -9.49
N THR A 36 38.56 15.60 -9.30
CA THR A 36 38.59 16.21 -7.97
C THR A 36 37.27 16.87 -7.63
N ILE A 37 36.80 16.69 -6.41
CA ILE A 37 35.65 17.38 -5.84
C ILE A 37 36.20 18.59 -5.09
N THR A 38 35.69 19.77 -5.43
CA THR A 38 36.00 21.02 -4.75
C THR A 38 34.75 21.52 -4.04
N ALA A 39 34.92 22.15 -2.89
CA ALA A 39 33.81 22.78 -2.19
C ALA A 39 33.03 23.75 -3.11
N ASN A 40 31.70 23.76 -2.96
CA ASN A 40 30.76 24.54 -3.78
C ASN A 40 30.87 24.30 -5.30
N SER A 41 31.42 23.16 -5.73
CA SER A 41 31.25 22.69 -7.11
C SER A 41 29.81 22.19 -7.33
N GLN A 42 29.37 22.17 -8.59
CA GLN A 42 28.06 21.60 -8.95
C GLN A 42 27.88 20.20 -8.36
N LEU A 43 28.86 19.31 -8.55
CA LEU A 43 28.80 17.97 -8.00
C LEU A 43 28.79 17.94 -6.47
N SER A 44 29.63 18.74 -5.78
CA SER A 44 29.58 18.75 -4.31
C SER A 44 28.26 19.28 -3.77
N THR A 45 27.64 20.26 -4.45
CA THR A 45 26.31 20.76 -4.09
C THR A 45 25.27 19.68 -4.30
N LEU A 46 25.25 18.99 -5.45
CA LEU A 46 24.33 17.88 -5.69
C LEU A 46 24.50 16.78 -4.64
N MET A 47 25.74 16.34 -4.37
CA MET A 47 25.99 15.33 -3.35
C MET A 47 25.55 15.78 -1.95
N LEU A 48 25.69 17.08 -1.64
CA LEU A 48 25.26 17.65 -0.37
C LEU A 48 23.73 17.60 -0.25
N ARG A 49 23.01 18.09 -1.27
CA ARG A 49 21.55 18.05 -1.37
C ARG A 49 20.98 16.63 -1.24
N THR A 50 21.58 15.66 -1.92
CA THR A 50 21.23 14.23 -1.86
C THR A 50 21.56 13.58 -0.52
N SER A 51 22.49 14.14 0.25
CA SER A 51 22.88 13.60 1.57
C SER A 51 22.24 14.34 2.75
N SER A 52 21.43 15.36 2.48
CA SER A 52 20.69 16.11 3.51
C SER A 52 19.75 15.19 4.28
N ASN A 53 19.38 15.59 5.49
CA ASN A 53 18.35 14.88 6.25
C ASN A 53 17.02 14.96 5.49
N ALA A 54 16.32 13.84 5.32
CA ALA A 54 14.97 13.84 4.79
C ALA A 54 14.05 14.52 5.82
N VAL A 55 13.29 15.51 5.35
CA VAL A 55 12.51 16.40 6.22
C VAL A 55 11.04 16.44 5.84
N ALA A 56 10.64 15.83 4.71
CA ALA A 56 9.26 15.72 4.29
C ALA A 56 8.59 14.38 4.66
N GLU A 57 9.39 13.36 5.01
CA GLU A 57 8.88 11.99 5.28
C GLU A 57 7.89 11.92 6.45
N ASP A 58 7.94 12.88 7.38
CA ASP A 58 7.05 12.93 8.53
C ASP A 58 6.04 14.08 8.46
N ASN A 59 5.75 14.58 7.25
CA ASN A 59 4.75 15.63 7.00
C ASN A 59 3.38 15.30 7.59
N VAL A 60 3.02 14.04 7.78
CA VAL A 60 1.81 13.64 8.52
C VAL A 60 1.73 14.24 9.94
N LEU A 61 2.88 14.49 10.58
CA LEU A 61 2.96 15.00 11.95
C LEU A 61 2.76 16.52 12.04
N ASP A 62 3.30 17.29 11.10
CA ASP A 62 3.37 18.76 11.22
C ASP A 62 3.00 19.54 9.95
N ASN A 63 2.72 18.82 8.86
CA ASN A 63 2.39 19.34 7.55
C ASN A 63 3.46 20.31 7.01
N SER A 64 4.74 19.96 7.15
CA SER A 64 5.84 20.85 6.77
C SER A 64 7.14 20.14 6.37
N SER A 65 7.58 20.35 5.14
CA SER A 65 8.88 19.86 4.63
C SER A 65 10.10 20.67 5.12
N CYS A 66 10.01 21.39 6.23
CA CYS A 66 11.08 22.27 6.70
C CYS A 66 12.07 21.61 7.65
N PHE A 67 11.62 20.61 8.39
CA PHE A 67 12.37 19.85 9.36
C PHE A 67 11.60 18.57 9.63
N SER A 68 12.29 17.51 10.02
CA SER A 68 11.63 16.32 10.56
C SER A 68 11.64 16.32 12.07
N VAL A 69 10.75 15.55 12.67
CA VAL A 69 10.59 15.36 14.10
C VAL A 69 11.38 14.13 14.53
N GLU A 70 12.24 14.29 15.54
CA GLU A 70 12.99 13.17 16.12
C GLU A 70 12.03 12.18 16.79
N LEU A 71 11.98 10.96 16.28
CA LEU A 71 11.24 9.86 16.90
C LEU A 71 12.02 9.29 18.11
N PRO A 72 11.32 8.85 19.19
CA PRO A 72 9.88 8.75 19.29
C PRO A 72 9.17 10.06 19.67
N VAL A 73 8.00 10.30 19.08
CA VAL A 73 7.14 11.44 19.39
C VAL A 73 5.75 10.99 19.80
N THR A 74 5.06 11.76 20.64
CA THR A 74 3.67 11.48 21.04
C THR A 74 2.75 12.56 20.49
N VAL A 75 1.70 12.15 19.78
CA VAL A 75 0.67 13.03 19.24
C VAL A 75 -0.71 12.65 19.76
N VAL A 76 -1.64 13.60 19.69
CA VAL A 76 -3.03 13.44 20.09
C VAL A 76 -3.92 13.77 18.89
N VAL A 77 -4.70 12.80 18.42
CA VAL A 77 -5.73 12.98 17.38
C VAL A 77 -7.08 12.84 18.07
N GLY A 78 -7.82 13.94 18.17
CA GLY A 78 -9.12 13.99 18.85
C GLY A 78 -9.06 13.63 20.34
N ASN A 79 -9.38 12.38 20.68
CA ASN A 79 -9.27 11.82 22.04
C ASN A 79 -8.28 10.64 22.14
N ILE A 80 -7.59 10.30 21.05
CA ILE A 80 -6.64 9.21 20.95
C ILE A 80 -5.24 9.78 21.16
N THR A 81 -4.41 9.09 21.94
CA THR A 81 -3.01 9.46 22.14
C THR A 81 -2.17 8.31 21.64
N ILE A 82 -1.29 8.59 20.70
CA ILE A 82 -0.40 7.63 20.03
C ILE A 82 1.04 8.09 20.19
N THR A 83 1.95 7.13 20.36
CA THR A 83 3.39 7.38 20.36
C THR A 83 3.97 6.72 19.13
N ILE A 84 4.53 7.54 18.25
CA ILE A 84 5.19 7.16 17.01
C ILE A 84 6.65 6.86 17.36
N GLU A 85 7.08 5.61 17.22
CA GLU A 85 8.44 5.18 17.61
C GLU A 85 9.39 5.04 16.42
N ASN A 86 8.85 4.88 15.21
CA ASN A 86 9.53 4.61 13.96
C ASN A 86 8.67 5.08 12.75
N GLU A 87 9.19 4.94 11.54
CA GLU A 87 8.51 5.28 10.28
C GLU A 87 7.19 4.51 10.09
N GLU A 88 7.11 3.23 10.45
CA GLU A 88 5.87 2.44 10.39
C GLU A 88 4.74 3.06 11.24
N GLY A 89 5.09 3.67 12.38
CA GLY A 89 4.12 4.41 13.17
C GLY A 89 3.55 5.65 12.47
N LEU A 90 4.26 6.23 11.49
CA LEU A 90 3.75 7.33 10.67
C LEU A 90 2.64 6.83 9.73
N GLU A 91 2.79 5.66 9.12
CA GLU A 91 1.75 5.02 8.28
C GLU A 91 0.48 4.74 9.11
N GLU A 92 0.63 4.21 10.32
CA GLU A 92 -0.52 4.02 11.23
C GLU A 92 -1.23 5.34 11.57
N LEU A 93 -0.48 6.44 11.67
CA LEU A 93 -1.03 7.75 11.92
C LEU A 93 -1.79 8.28 10.69
N GLU A 94 -1.28 8.06 9.49
CA GLU A 94 -1.98 8.42 8.24
C GLU A 94 -3.32 7.70 8.12
N GLU A 95 -3.34 6.37 8.27
CA GLU A 95 -4.59 5.58 8.27
C GLU A 95 -5.57 6.03 9.35
N LEU A 96 -5.04 6.40 10.53
CA LEU A 96 -5.86 6.96 11.59
C LEU A 96 -6.50 8.26 11.13
N LEU A 97 -5.74 9.19 10.55
CA LEU A 97 -6.23 10.51 10.15
C LEU A 97 -7.30 10.45 9.05
N GLU A 98 -7.22 9.51 8.11
CA GLU A 98 -8.26 9.27 7.09
C GLU A 98 -9.66 9.07 7.72
N ASN A 99 -9.70 8.40 8.88
CA ASN A 99 -10.94 8.10 9.59
C ASN A 99 -11.51 9.31 10.38
N PHE A 100 -10.73 10.37 10.58
CA PHE A 100 -11.10 11.51 11.42
C PHE A 100 -11.46 12.80 10.67
N GLN A 101 -11.37 12.84 9.33
CA GLN A 101 -11.70 13.97 8.43
C GLN A 101 -11.50 15.36 9.05
N ASP A 102 -10.41 16.04 8.68
CA ASP A 102 -10.02 17.40 9.09
C ASP A 102 -9.43 17.58 10.50
N GLU A 103 -9.03 16.51 11.20
CA GLU A 103 -8.26 16.64 12.46
C GLU A 103 -6.75 16.61 12.19
N ILE A 104 -6.01 17.54 12.82
CA ILE A 104 -4.54 17.62 12.74
C ILE A 104 -3.95 17.05 14.05
N PRO A 105 -2.88 16.22 14.00
CA PRO A 105 -2.25 15.70 15.20
C PRO A 105 -1.70 16.83 16.10
N GLU A 106 -2.05 16.79 17.39
CA GLU A 106 -1.50 17.71 18.40
C GLU A 106 -0.32 17.08 19.14
N PHE A 107 0.87 17.69 19.05
CA PHE A 107 2.06 17.20 19.75
C PHE A 107 1.98 17.30 21.29
N VAL A 108 2.50 16.28 21.96
CA VAL A 108 2.83 16.30 23.39
C VAL A 108 4.25 16.80 23.58
N PHE A 109 4.38 18.10 23.87
CA PHE A 109 5.68 18.75 24.07
C PHE A 109 6.42 18.33 25.36
N PRO A 110 7.76 18.41 25.38
CA PRO A 110 8.63 18.89 24.32
C PRO A 110 8.91 17.85 23.23
N ILE A 111 9.19 18.33 22.02
CA ILE A 111 9.65 17.53 20.86
C ILE A 111 11.03 18.03 20.42
N THR A 112 11.80 17.21 19.71
CA THR A 112 13.02 17.65 19.01
C THR A 112 12.73 17.64 17.52
N ILE A 113 13.20 18.66 16.81
CA ILE A 113 13.18 18.71 15.34
C ILE A 113 14.62 18.64 14.81
N ILE A 114 14.78 18.08 13.61
CA ILE A 114 16.04 17.90 12.90
C ILE A 114 15.91 18.63 11.56
N SER A 115 16.74 19.64 11.33
CA SER A 115 16.78 20.37 10.06
C SER A 115 17.51 19.57 8.97
N ALA A 116 17.34 19.96 7.70
CA ALA A 116 18.01 19.34 6.55
C ALA A 116 19.55 19.27 6.69
N ASP A 117 20.14 20.17 7.48
CA ASP A 117 21.57 20.21 7.82
C ASP A 117 21.96 19.38 9.05
N TYR A 118 21.08 18.48 9.50
CA TYR A 118 21.20 17.64 10.71
C TYR A 118 21.28 18.44 12.02
N THR A 119 20.97 19.74 12.02
CA THR A 119 20.93 20.50 13.27
C THR A 119 19.67 20.18 14.08
N GLU A 120 19.87 19.78 15.33
CA GLU A 120 18.77 19.49 16.26
C GLU A 120 18.32 20.73 17.04
N GLN A 121 17.00 20.91 17.17
CA GLN A 121 16.40 21.94 18.01
C GLN A 121 15.25 21.39 18.86
N VAL A 122 15.29 21.64 20.17
CA VAL A 122 14.19 21.28 21.09
C VAL A 122 13.10 22.34 21.06
N ILE A 123 11.85 21.90 20.83
CA ILE A 123 10.63 22.71 20.82
C ILE A 123 9.82 22.44 22.09
N GLU A 124 9.59 23.47 22.87
CA GLU A 124 9.04 23.36 24.22
C GLU A 124 7.50 23.47 24.27
N ASN A 125 6.85 23.93 23.19
CA ASN A 125 5.41 24.15 23.10
C ASN A 125 4.95 24.53 21.68
N GLN A 126 3.63 24.43 21.44
CA GLN A 126 2.98 24.78 20.17
C GLN A 126 3.27 26.20 19.66
N GLU A 127 3.41 27.19 20.55
CA GLU A 127 3.72 28.57 20.10
C GLU A 127 5.10 28.63 19.44
N GLN A 128 6.08 27.86 19.92
CA GLN A 128 7.39 27.77 19.28
C GLN A 128 7.32 27.06 17.93
N LEU A 129 6.58 25.96 17.85
CA LEU A 129 6.37 25.21 16.60
C LEU A 129 5.71 26.09 15.53
N ASN A 130 4.59 26.74 15.84
CA ASN A 130 3.89 27.60 14.89
C ASN A 130 4.76 28.77 14.40
N ASN A 131 5.63 29.33 15.25
CA ASN A 131 6.57 30.37 14.81
C ASN A 131 7.63 29.84 13.84
N LEU A 132 8.01 28.57 13.94
CA LEU A 132 8.91 27.95 12.97
C LEU A 132 8.18 27.73 11.65
N LEU A 133 6.99 27.13 11.70
CA LEU A 133 6.14 26.89 10.53
C LEU A 133 5.76 28.18 9.78
N GLU A 134 5.43 29.27 10.47
CA GLU A 134 5.16 30.57 9.82
C GLU A 134 6.36 31.17 9.05
N ASN A 135 7.57 30.73 9.38
CA ASN A 135 8.80 31.15 8.68
C ASN A 135 9.39 30.01 7.84
N CYS A 136 8.65 28.90 7.71
CA CYS A 136 8.99 27.83 6.80
C CYS A 136 8.90 28.37 5.39
N VAL A 137 9.99 28.22 4.65
CA VAL A 137 10.02 28.36 3.21
C VAL A 137 10.48 26.99 2.77
N ASP A 138 9.68 26.32 1.94
CA ASP A 138 9.98 24.98 1.46
C ASP A 138 11.42 24.94 0.96
N ASN A 139 12.11 23.90 1.42
CA ASN A 139 13.53 23.78 1.21
C ASN A 139 13.76 22.93 -0.03
N ASP A 140 13.51 23.51 -1.21
CA ASP A 140 13.77 22.93 -2.55
C ASP A 140 15.23 22.44 -2.73
N ASP A 141 16.09 22.69 -1.74
CA ASP A 141 17.47 22.28 -1.73
C ASP A 141 17.67 20.80 -1.32
N VAL A 142 16.65 20.03 -0.89
CA VAL A 142 16.82 18.58 -0.60
C VAL A 142 16.50 17.72 -1.84
N ILE A 143 17.23 16.61 -2.04
CA ILE A 143 16.92 15.63 -3.09
C ILE A 143 16.64 14.29 -2.40
N GLU A 144 15.37 13.89 -2.29
CA GLU A 144 14.95 12.73 -1.49
C GLU A 144 14.82 11.43 -2.31
N CYS A 145 14.61 11.52 -3.61
CA CYS A 145 14.26 10.34 -4.42
C CYS A 145 15.43 9.46 -4.91
N ILE A 146 16.65 9.83 -4.56
CA ILE A 146 17.83 9.03 -4.87
C ILE A 146 18.79 9.10 -3.70
N ASP A 147 19.32 7.96 -3.29
CA ASP A 147 20.17 7.84 -2.12
C ASP A 147 21.50 7.18 -2.44
N PHE A 148 22.52 7.53 -1.67
CA PHE A 148 23.81 6.83 -1.74
C PHE A 148 23.73 5.46 -1.07
N VAL A 149 24.23 4.43 -1.76
CA VAL A 149 24.44 3.12 -1.15
C VAL A 149 25.82 3.11 -0.45
N TYR A 150 25.79 3.15 0.87
CA TYR A 150 26.99 3.10 1.70
C TYR A 150 27.58 1.69 1.85
N PRO A 151 28.90 1.57 2.11
CA PRO A 151 29.87 2.66 2.30
C PRO A 151 30.47 3.20 1.00
N ILE A 152 30.76 4.50 0.99
CA ILE A 152 31.56 5.17 -0.06
C ILE A 152 32.90 5.65 0.50
N SER A 153 33.89 5.93 -0.35
CA SER A 153 35.20 6.38 0.14
C SER A 153 35.81 7.49 -0.71
N PHE A 154 36.55 8.37 -0.04
CA PHE A 154 37.26 9.48 -0.69
C PHE A 154 38.76 9.37 -0.45
N SER A 155 39.54 9.65 -1.47
CA SER A 155 40.99 9.86 -1.38
C SER A 155 41.28 11.33 -1.08
N LEU A 156 42.00 11.60 0.01
CA LEU A 156 42.48 12.94 0.37
C LEU A 156 43.84 13.16 -0.26
N LEU A 157 44.02 14.25 -1.01
CA LEU A 157 45.26 14.54 -1.75
C LEU A 157 45.89 15.87 -1.33
N ASN A 158 47.22 15.94 -1.40
CA ASN A 158 47.95 17.20 -1.25
C ASN A 158 48.08 17.96 -2.59
N SER A 159 48.75 19.12 -2.56
CA SER A 159 48.97 20.03 -3.68
C SER A 159 49.78 19.44 -4.84
N GLN A 160 50.33 18.23 -4.65
CA GLN A 160 50.99 17.44 -5.70
C GLN A 160 50.12 16.27 -6.20
N PHE A 161 48.84 16.22 -5.86
CA PHE A 161 47.88 15.15 -6.17
C PHE A 161 48.34 13.78 -5.67
N VAL A 162 49.02 13.75 -4.53
CA VAL A 162 49.40 12.49 -3.87
C VAL A 162 48.39 12.19 -2.79
N ILE A 163 47.86 10.96 -2.80
CA ILE A 163 46.99 10.45 -1.74
C ILE A 163 47.76 10.47 -0.42
N ILE A 164 47.26 11.25 0.54
CA ILE A 164 47.80 11.34 1.89
C ILE A 164 46.96 10.52 2.88
N ASP A 165 45.67 10.32 2.60
CA ASP A 165 44.79 9.47 3.38
C ASP A 165 43.57 9.01 2.56
N THR A 166 42.79 8.07 3.11
CA THR A 166 41.49 7.65 2.56
C THR A 166 40.46 7.60 3.68
N ILE A 167 39.34 8.28 3.47
CA ILE A 167 38.20 8.28 4.40
C ILE A 167 37.08 7.40 3.84
N THR A 168 36.38 6.71 4.74
CA THR A 168 35.18 5.93 4.42
C THR A 168 33.99 6.61 5.09
N ILE A 169 32.92 6.78 4.35
CA ILE A 169 31.65 7.36 4.77
C ILE A 169 30.62 6.24 4.82
N GLU A 170 29.83 6.19 5.89
CA GLU A 170 28.94 5.07 6.23
C GLU A 170 27.46 5.50 6.33
N SER A 171 27.14 6.80 6.23
CA SER A 171 25.78 7.35 6.32
C SER A 171 25.66 8.71 5.60
N ASN A 172 24.42 9.14 5.32
CA ASN A 172 24.10 10.47 4.76
C ASN A 172 24.62 11.61 5.65
N GLU A 173 24.36 11.57 6.96
CA GLU A 173 24.90 12.54 7.93
C GLU A 173 26.44 12.68 7.82
N ALA A 174 27.16 11.55 7.79
CA ALA A 174 28.62 11.58 7.69
C ALA A 174 29.11 12.11 6.33
N LEU A 175 28.34 11.91 5.25
CA LEU A 175 28.64 12.48 3.94
C LEU A 175 28.42 14.00 3.95
N TYR A 176 27.27 14.44 4.46
CA TYR A 176 26.87 15.83 4.57
C TYR A 176 27.91 16.64 5.34
N GLU A 177 28.26 16.20 6.56
CA GLU A 177 29.28 16.84 7.39
C GLU A 177 30.66 16.89 6.69
N PHE A 178 31.02 15.82 5.97
CA PHE A 178 32.28 15.77 5.24
C PHE A 178 32.31 16.79 4.10
N LEU A 179 31.21 16.92 3.34
CA LEU A 179 31.09 17.87 2.22
C LEU A 179 31.10 19.33 2.70
N GLU A 180 30.37 19.65 3.77
CA GLU A 180 30.40 20.98 4.41
C GLU A 180 31.82 21.34 4.89
N SER A 181 32.56 20.37 5.42
CA SER A 181 33.92 20.60 5.91
C SER A 181 34.96 20.84 4.81
N LEU A 182 34.63 20.67 3.52
CA LEU A 182 35.61 20.79 2.42
C LEU A 182 36.22 22.20 2.30
N ASP A 183 35.48 23.23 2.72
CA ASP A 183 35.93 24.63 2.69
C ASP A 183 36.76 25.04 3.92
N ASP A 184 36.88 24.17 4.93
CA ASP A 184 37.67 24.43 6.12
C ASP A 184 39.19 24.36 5.86
N ASP A 185 39.97 24.95 6.78
CA ASP A 185 41.43 24.84 6.80
C ASP A 185 41.85 23.38 7.11
N ASN A 186 41.83 22.54 6.07
CA ASN A 186 42.12 21.12 6.12
C ASN A 186 43.60 20.79 5.89
N ASP A 187 44.02 19.60 6.32
CA ASP A 187 45.37 19.08 6.07
C ASP A 187 45.56 18.53 4.63
N PHE A 188 44.49 18.55 3.81
CA PHE A 188 44.48 18.16 2.39
C PHE A 188 44.20 19.37 1.48
N ASP A 189 44.66 19.28 0.22
CA ASP A 189 44.44 20.33 -0.79
C ASP A 189 43.33 19.95 -1.80
N PHE A 190 43.07 18.65 -2.01
CA PHE A 190 42.03 18.15 -2.91
C PHE A 190 41.38 16.88 -2.36
N VAL A 191 40.16 16.59 -2.81
CA VAL A 191 39.43 15.36 -2.52
C VAL A 191 39.03 14.69 -3.83
N ALA A 192 39.08 13.36 -3.88
CA ALA A 192 38.57 12.58 -5.01
C ALA A 192 37.71 11.41 -4.52
N LEU A 193 36.51 11.27 -5.07
CA LEU A 193 35.63 10.14 -4.80
C LEU A 193 36.17 8.87 -5.45
N ASN A 194 36.19 7.77 -4.70
CA ASN A 194 36.65 6.48 -5.19
C ASN A 194 35.48 5.72 -5.83
N PHE A 195 35.52 5.57 -7.15
CA PHE A 195 34.55 4.80 -7.92
C PHE A 195 34.87 3.29 -7.94
N PRO A 196 33.86 2.42 -8.17
CA PRO A 196 32.45 2.75 -8.44
C PRO A 196 31.66 3.16 -7.19
N VAL A 197 30.61 3.95 -7.38
CA VAL A 197 29.62 4.33 -6.35
C VAL A 197 28.26 3.83 -6.82
N SER A 198 27.45 3.32 -5.89
CA SER A 198 26.08 2.89 -6.19
C SER A 198 25.10 3.84 -5.53
N LEU A 199 23.99 4.10 -6.21
CA LEU A 199 22.85 4.84 -5.72
C LEU A 199 21.60 3.95 -5.83
N VAL A 200 20.58 4.26 -5.04
CA VAL A 200 19.27 3.61 -5.05
C VAL A 200 18.21 4.70 -5.28
N TYR A 201 17.30 4.48 -6.21
CA TYR A 201 16.15 5.35 -6.44
C TYR A 201 15.03 5.02 -5.45
N ALA A 202 14.09 5.94 -5.23
CA ALA A 202 12.92 5.74 -4.36
C ALA A 202 12.13 4.46 -4.67
N ASN A 203 12.05 4.07 -5.95
CA ASN A 203 11.39 2.82 -6.38
C ASN A 203 12.18 1.53 -6.05
N GLY A 204 13.33 1.63 -5.38
CA GLY A 204 14.22 0.53 -5.02
C GLY A 204 15.20 0.07 -6.11
N ASP A 205 15.14 0.64 -7.32
CA ASP A 205 16.11 0.33 -8.38
C ASP A 205 17.51 0.89 -8.03
N THR A 206 18.56 0.19 -8.46
CA THR A 206 19.94 0.61 -8.18
C THR A 206 20.70 0.98 -9.45
N VAL A 207 21.51 2.03 -9.36
CA VAL A 207 22.41 2.50 -10.42
C VAL A 207 23.85 2.58 -9.91
N THR A 208 24.80 2.10 -10.71
CA THR A 208 26.23 2.18 -10.37
C THR A 208 26.93 3.13 -11.33
N VAL A 209 27.53 4.18 -10.77
CA VAL A 209 28.28 5.19 -11.52
C VAL A 209 29.80 5.01 -11.34
N ASN A 210 30.56 5.43 -12.34
CA ASN A 210 32.01 5.18 -12.44
C ASN A 210 32.83 6.46 -12.63
N SER A 211 32.19 7.62 -12.62
CA SER A 211 32.85 8.92 -12.77
C SER A 211 32.01 10.04 -12.16
N ASN A 212 32.65 11.19 -11.89
CA ASN A 212 31.98 12.40 -11.41
C ASN A 212 30.92 12.92 -12.40
N GLU A 213 31.16 12.80 -13.70
CA GLU A 213 30.20 13.20 -14.75
C GLU A 213 28.95 12.32 -14.70
N GLU A 214 29.13 11.00 -14.68
CA GLU A 214 28.02 10.04 -14.58
C GLU A 214 27.23 10.19 -13.26
N LEU A 215 27.91 10.51 -12.16
CA LEU A 215 27.26 10.78 -10.88
C LEU A 215 26.41 12.06 -10.93
N SER A 216 26.94 13.15 -11.52
CA SER A 216 26.20 14.41 -11.69
C SER A 216 24.96 14.19 -12.56
N ASP A 217 25.12 13.54 -13.71
CA ASP A 217 24.01 13.28 -14.66
C ASP A 217 22.90 12.44 -14.00
N VAL A 218 23.27 11.44 -13.19
CA VAL A 218 22.31 10.57 -12.51
C VAL A 218 21.56 11.31 -11.40
N ILE A 219 22.24 12.10 -10.58
CA ILE A 219 21.59 12.87 -9.50
C ILE A 219 20.74 14.01 -10.07
N GLU A 220 21.20 14.70 -11.12
CA GLU A 220 20.41 15.74 -11.79
C GLU A 220 19.12 15.18 -12.40
N ALA A 221 19.23 14.07 -13.14
CA ALA A 221 18.05 13.43 -13.73
C ALA A 221 17.09 12.87 -12.67
N ALA A 222 17.60 12.44 -11.52
CA ALA A 222 16.77 12.08 -10.38
C ALA A 222 16.10 13.33 -9.80
N SER A 223 16.85 14.36 -9.41
CA SER A 223 16.30 15.62 -8.89
C SER A 223 15.18 16.19 -9.77
N GLU A 224 15.34 16.17 -11.09
CA GLU A 224 14.30 16.63 -12.04
C GLU A 224 13.04 15.76 -12.06
N ALA A 225 13.13 14.49 -11.68
CA ALA A 225 12.00 13.55 -11.62
C ALA A 225 11.37 13.47 -10.22
N CYS A 226 11.83 14.31 -9.29
CA CYS A 226 11.52 14.24 -7.87
C CYS A 226 11.13 15.57 -7.26
N ASP A 227 11.43 16.67 -7.95
CA ASP A 227 10.67 17.93 -7.88
C ASP A 227 9.23 17.78 -8.42
N ASP A 228 8.77 16.54 -8.65
CA ASP A 228 7.39 16.21 -9.00
C ASP A 228 6.47 16.12 -7.76
N ASP A 229 6.98 16.43 -6.55
CA ASP A 229 6.12 16.83 -5.40
C ASP A 229 5.93 18.35 -5.43
N PHE A 230 4.75 18.76 -5.87
CA PHE A 230 4.32 20.11 -6.27
C PHE A 230 4.85 20.56 -7.62
N GLU A 231 4.18 20.05 -8.64
CA GLU A 231 4.03 20.67 -9.95
C GLU A 231 3.84 22.19 -9.77
N ASP A 232 4.89 22.97 -9.95
CA ASP A 232 4.80 24.42 -10.12
C ASP A 232 4.03 24.60 -11.44
N CYS A 233 2.69 24.55 -11.38
CA CYS A 233 1.79 24.31 -12.49
C CYS A 233 2.22 25.10 -13.73
N ASP A 234 3.08 24.51 -14.56
CA ASP A 234 3.83 25.32 -15.51
C ASP A 234 2.84 25.86 -16.53
N VAL A 235 2.98 27.13 -16.85
CA VAL A 235 2.03 27.84 -17.70
C VAL A 235 1.84 27.17 -19.06
N ASP A 236 2.86 26.50 -19.60
CA ASP A 236 2.79 25.78 -20.86
C ASP A 236 2.26 24.33 -20.68
N ASP A 237 2.53 23.68 -19.55
CA ASP A 237 2.04 22.34 -19.23
C ASP A 237 0.55 22.34 -18.85
N VAL A 238 0.11 23.22 -17.94
CA VAL A 238 -1.32 23.44 -17.66
C VAL A 238 -2.09 23.75 -18.95
N LYS A 239 -1.52 24.59 -19.82
CA LYS A 239 -2.15 24.85 -21.12
C LYS A 239 -2.24 23.59 -21.95
N ALA A 240 -1.20 22.76 -21.98
CA ALA A 240 -1.20 21.51 -22.71
C ALA A 240 -2.34 20.61 -22.20
N SER A 241 -2.36 20.32 -20.90
CA SER A 241 -3.34 19.48 -20.20
C SER A 241 -4.78 19.94 -20.44
N LEU A 242 -5.07 21.23 -20.24
CA LEU A 242 -6.43 21.77 -20.43
C LEU A 242 -6.97 21.56 -21.86
N LYS A 243 -6.09 21.50 -22.87
CA LYS A 243 -6.50 21.27 -24.28
C LYS A 243 -6.66 19.79 -24.65
N GLU A 244 -6.20 18.87 -23.82
CA GLU A 244 -6.19 17.45 -24.17
C GLU A 244 -7.60 16.86 -24.19
N CYS A 245 -8.45 17.28 -23.25
CA CYS A 245 -9.79 16.76 -23.07
C CYS A 245 -10.88 17.78 -22.75
N VAL A 246 -12.11 17.27 -22.61
CA VAL A 246 -13.21 17.97 -21.97
C VAL A 246 -13.04 17.83 -20.46
N TRP A 247 -13.49 18.81 -19.69
CA TRP A 247 -13.40 18.80 -18.23
C TRP A 247 -14.80 18.92 -17.64
N LYS A 248 -15.12 18.13 -16.61
CA LYS A 248 -16.29 18.35 -15.76
C LYS A 248 -16.03 19.57 -14.87
N LEU A 249 -17.09 20.24 -14.44
CA LEU A 249 -17.02 21.38 -13.53
C LEU A 249 -17.69 20.95 -12.24
N ASP A 250 -16.95 20.91 -11.15
CA ASP A 250 -17.49 20.62 -9.83
C ASP A 250 -17.17 21.74 -8.82
N ASP A 251 -18.06 21.92 -7.84
CA ASP A 251 -17.89 22.86 -6.73
C ASP A 251 -18.63 22.37 -5.48
N GLU A 252 -18.24 22.88 -4.30
CA GLU A 252 -18.77 22.46 -2.99
C GLU A 252 -20.33 22.47 -2.89
N PHE A 253 -21.01 23.21 -3.76
CA PHE A 253 -22.46 23.38 -3.74
C PHE A 253 -23.21 22.71 -4.89
N ASP A 254 -22.53 21.91 -5.74
CA ASP A 254 -23.07 21.30 -6.95
C ASP A 254 -23.75 22.32 -7.90
N ASP A 255 -23.36 23.59 -7.85
CA ASP A 255 -23.95 24.66 -8.66
C ASP A 255 -23.61 24.48 -10.16
N PHE A 256 -22.54 23.72 -10.46
CA PHE A 256 -22.10 23.39 -11.82
C PHE A 256 -22.34 21.94 -12.24
N ASP A 257 -23.03 21.13 -11.43
CA ASP A 257 -23.31 19.72 -11.72
C ASP A 257 -23.89 19.51 -13.13
N GLY A 258 -23.27 18.57 -13.85
CA GLY A 258 -23.60 18.21 -15.23
C GLY A 258 -23.21 19.25 -16.28
N LEU A 259 -22.36 20.22 -15.94
CA LEU A 259 -21.68 21.09 -16.91
C LEU A 259 -20.27 20.58 -17.21
N THR A 260 -19.85 20.78 -18.45
CA THR A 260 -18.50 20.47 -18.92
C THR A 260 -17.91 21.63 -19.69
N VAL A 261 -16.59 21.81 -19.65
CA VAL A 261 -15.84 22.83 -20.38
C VAL A 261 -14.84 22.21 -21.34
N THR A 262 -14.74 22.78 -22.54
CA THR A 262 -13.72 22.42 -23.55
C THR A 262 -12.85 23.64 -23.84
N PHE A 263 -11.53 23.47 -23.71
CA PHE A 263 -10.54 24.51 -24.01
C PHE A 263 -9.93 24.29 -25.40
N ASN A 264 -10.12 25.25 -26.32
CA ASN A 264 -9.68 25.12 -27.70
C ASN A 264 -8.29 25.72 -27.94
N ASP A 265 -7.59 25.21 -28.96
CA ASP A 265 -6.27 25.68 -29.44
C ASP A 265 -6.19 27.18 -29.77
N ASP A 266 -7.31 27.83 -30.10
CA ASP A 266 -7.36 29.26 -30.41
C ASP A 266 -7.67 30.15 -29.20
N PHE A 267 -7.52 29.60 -27.99
CA PHE A 267 -7.78 30.24 -26.69
C PHE A 267 -9.26 30.59 -26.47
N THR A 268 -10.16 29.95 -27.20
CA THR A 268 -11.60 30.00 -26.94
C THR A 268 -12.04 28.79 -26.11
N LEU A 269 -13.09 28.95 -25.31
CA LEU A 269 -13.69 27.86 -24.55
C LEU A 269 -15.17 27.73 -24.86
N GLU A 270 -15.70 26.52 -24.69
CA GLU A 270 -17.12 26.21 -24.79
C GLU A 270 -17.56 25.40 -23.55
N ILE A 271 -18.58 25.87 -22.84
CA ILE A 271 -19.21 25.16 -21.72
C ILE A 271 -20.56 24.61 -22.20
N THR A 272 -20.75 23.31 -22.00
CA THR A 272 -21.96 22.57 -22.37
C THR A 272 -22.52 21.84 -21.16
N GLY A 273 -23.73 21.29 -21.26
CA GLY A 273 -24.36 20.56 -20.16
C GLY A 273 -25.87 20.47 -20.32
N GLN A 274 -26.50 19.49 -19.66
CA GLN A 274 -27.93 19.19 -19.86
C GLN A 274 -28.86 20.34 -19.44
N ASN A 275 -28.39 21.21 -18.55
CA ASN A 275 -29.12 22.35 -18.01
C ASN A 275 -29.02 23.63 -18.88
N LEU A 276 -28.18 23.63 -19.93
CA LEU A 276 -27.97 24.78 -20.81
C LEU A 276 -28.83 24.69 -22.08
N GLN A 277 -29.55 25.78 -22.40
CA GLN A 277 -30.34 25.86 -23.65
C GLN A 277 -29.46 26.09 -24.89
N GLU A 278 -28.31 26.76 -24.72
CA GLU A 278 -27.30 27.02 -25.74
C GLU A 278 -25.92 26.97 -25.04
N PRO A 279 -24.85 26.52 -25.72
CA PRO A 279 -23.51 26.53 -25.16
C PRO A 279 -23.07 27.93 -24.71
N ILE A 280 -22.38 27.99 -23.58
CA ILE A 280 -21.70 29.21 -23.13
C ILE A 280 -20.32 29.24 -23.78
N THR A 281 -19.94 30.37 -24.34
CA THR A 281 -18.65 30.52 -25.04
C THR A 281 -17.87 31.67 -24.43
N GLY A 282 -16.55 31.56 -24.40
CA GLY A 282 -15.68 32.65 -23.97
C GLY A 282 -14.23 32.44 -24.42
N ASN A 283 -13.30 33.09 -23.73
CA ASN A 283 -11.87 32.92 -23.92
C ASN A 283 -11.22 32.46 -22.63
N TRP A 284 -10.14 31.69 -22.75
CA TRP A 284 -9.31 31.26 -21.65
C TRP A 284 -7.85 31.62 -21.90
N THR A 285 -7.06 31.72 -20.84
CA THR A 285 -5.60 31.73 -20.89
C THR A 285 -5.06 31.30 -19.54
N VAL A 286 -3.82 30.83 -19.51
CA VAL A 286 -3.08 30.64 -18.26
C VAL A 286 -2.03 31.76 -18.15
N ILE A 287 -1.92 32.37 -16.98
CA ILE A 287 -0.92 33.39 -16.64
C ILE A 287 -0.24 33.01 -15.33
N GLU A 288 0.90 33.61 -15.04
CA GLU A 288 1.65 33.38 -13.81
C GLU A 288 2.15 34.72 -13.28
N ASP A 289 2.13 34.88 -11.96
CA ASP A 289 2.75 35.98 -11.25
C ASP A 289 3.45 35.52 -9.96
N ASP A 290 3.93 36.45 -9.14
CA ASP A 290 4.66 36.15 -7.90
C ASP A 290 3.84 35.31 -6.88
N ASN A 291 2.54 35.09 -7.09
CA ASN A 291 1.65 34.31 -6.23
C ASN A 291 1.22 32.97 -6.85
N GLY A 292 1.73 32.57 -8.02
CA GLY A 292 1.46 31.28 -8.67
C GLY A 292 0.79 31.36 -10.04
N THR A 293 0.32 30.21 -10.52
CA THR A 293 -0.31 30.04 -11.84
C THR A 293 -1.84 30.23 -11.77
N TYR A 294 -2.40 30.94 -12.75
CA TYR A 294 -3.82 31.27 -12.81
C TYR A 294 -4.47 30.87 -14.13
N LEU A 295 -5.62 30.18 -14.03
CA LEU A 295 -6.56 30.02 -15.14
C LEU A 295 -7.46 31.27 -15.22
N VAL A 296 -7.44 31.94 -16.38
CA VAL A 296 -8.22 33.17 -16.61
C VAL A 296 -9.35 32.91 -17.58
N LEU A 297 -10.59 32.98 -17.10
CA LEU A 297 -11.80 32.82 -17.89
C LEU A 297 -12.44 34.19 -18.17
N SER A 298 -12.62 34.54 -19.45
CA SER A 298 -13.05 35.89 -19.85
C SER A 298 -14.04 35.90 -21.00
N GLU A 299 -14.82 36.99 -21.08
CA GLU A 299 -15.82 37.22 -22.14
C GLU A 299 -16.86 36.10 -22.27
N LEU A 300 -17.19 35.42 -21.17
CA LEU A 300 -18.19 34.35 -21.15
C LEU A 300 -19.57 34.89 -21.53
N SER A 301 -20.25 34.21 -22.46
CA SER A 301 -21.60 34.58 -22.91
C SER A 301 -22.70 34.35 -21.86
N GLY A 302 -22.41 33.52 -20.86
CA GLY A 302 -23.17 33.23 -19.64
C GLY A 302 -22.21 32.89 -18.49
N LEU A 303 -22.69 32.84 -17.23
CA LEU A 303 -21.87 32.53 -16.04
C LEU A 303 -20.65 33.45 -15.80
N GLN A 304 -20.56 34.62 -16.45
CA GLN A 304 -19.41 35.53 -16.33
C GLN A 304 -19.17 36.04 -14.89
N ASN A 305 -20.20 36.14 -14.06
CA ASN A 305 -20.02 36.55 -12.66
C ASN A 305 -19.66 35.37 -11.74
N ASP A 306 -19.87 34.14 -12.23
CA ASP A 306 -19.80 32.91 -11.46
C ASP A 306 -18.44 32.25 -11.77
N LEU A 307 -18.15 31.94 -13.04
CA LEU A 307 -16.89 31.32 -13.49
C LEU A 307 -15.86 32.32 -14.02
N GLY A 308 -16.27 33.50 -14.49
CA GLY A 308 -15.35 34.42 -15.15
C GLY A 308 -14.43 35.19 -14.19
N GLY A 309 -13.13 35.18 -14.41
CA GLY A 309 -12.13 35.79 -13.53
C GLY A 309 -10.76 35.12 -13.64
N GLU A 310 -9.86 35.47 -12.72
CA GLU A 310 -8.56 34.82 -12.51
C GLU A 310 -8.75 33.81 -11.37
N TRP A 311 -8.45 32.54 -11.60
CA TRP A 311 -8.52 31.46 -10.62
C TRP A 311 -7.12 30.96 -10.36
N LEU A 312 -6.67 30.98 -9.11
CA LEU A 312 -5.38 30.42 -8.72
C LEU A 312 -5.50 28.90 -8.80
N ILE A 313 -4.59 28.25 -9.51
CA ILE A 313 -4.50 26.80 -9.56
C ILE A 313 -3.70 26.37 -8.33
N THR A 314 -4.33 25.61 -7.45
CA THR A 314 -3.72 25.08 -6.23
C THR A 314 -3.27 23.64 -6.39
N ASP A 315 -3.81 22.95 -7.40
CA ASP A 315 -3.47 21.60 -7.79
C ASP A 315 -3.66 21.43 -9.30
N CYS A 316 -2.77 20.70 -9.97
CA CYS A 316 -2.71 20.62 -11.43
C CYS A 316 -2.44 19.24 -12.02
N ASP A 317 -2.79 18.20 -11.28
CA ASP A 317 -2.74 16.81 -11.73
C ASP A 317 -3.23 16.57 -13.17
N GLU A 318 -2.68 15.54 -13.80
CA GLU A 318 -3.04 15.18 -15.18
C GLU A 318 -4.55 14.94 -15.35
N ASP A 319 -5.23 14.48 -14.28
CA ASP A 319 -6.64 14.11 -14.24
C ASP A 319 -7.55 15.12 -13.53
N GLU A 320 -6.99 16.07 -12.77
CA GLU A 320 -7.77 16.96 -11.89
C GLU A 320 -7.09 18.32 -11.76
N PHE A 321 -7.86 19.41 -11.77
CA PHE A 321 -7.36 20.71 -11.35
C PHE A 321 -8.19 21.26 -10.21
N ASN A 322 -7.53 21.64 -9.10
CA ASN A 322 -8.15 22.41 -8.03
C ASN A 322 -7.87 23.90 -8.21
N LEU A 323 -8.92 24.71 -8.21
CA LEU A 323 -8.85 26.14 -8.46
C LEU A 323 -9.55 26.96 -7.39
N VAL A 324 -8.91 28.05 -6.94
CA VAL A 324 -9.46 28.95 -5.93
C VAL A 324 -9.56 30.40 -6.40
N ARG A 325 -10.66 31.07 -6.03
CA ARG A 325 -10.85 32.50 -6.29
C ARG A 325 -11.61 33.18 -5.17
N GLY A 326 -10.87 33.67 -4.17
CA GLY A 326 -11.45 34.28 -2.98
C GLY A 326 -11.92 33.20 -2.02
N ASP A 327 -13.22 33.15 -1.73
CA ASP A 327 -13.85 32.12 -0.89
C ASP A 327 -14.56 31.03 -1.74
N PHE A 328 -14.20 30.92 -3.03
CA PHE A 328 -14.81 29.99 -3.97
C PHE A 328 -13.75 28.99 -4.44
N GLU A 329 -14.13 27.73 -4.46
CA GLU A 329 -13.35 26.59 -4.95
C GLU A 329 -14.07 26.03 -6.18
N LEU A 330 -13.30 25.52 -7.12
CA LEU A 330 -13.77 24.92 -8.36
C LEU A 330 -12.80 23.79 -8.71
N GLU A 331 -13.35 22.62 -8.97
CA GLU A 331 -12.62 21.43 -9.38
C GLU A 331 -12.92 21.16 -10.86
N LEU A 332 -11.88 20.77 -11.60
CA LEU A 332 -12.01 20.33 -12.99
C LEU A 332 -11.55 18.89 -13.11
N ASP A 333 -12.49 17.97 -13.29
CA ASP A 333 -12.14 16.57 -13.55
C ASP A 333 -11.98 16.31 -15.03
N ARG A 334 -10.90 15.62 -15.39
CA ARG A 334 -10.64 15.23 -16.77
C ARG A 334 -11.73 14.28 -17.24
N TYR A 335 -12.50 14.74 -18.22
CA TYR A 335 -13.58 13.99 -18.84
C TYR A 335 -13.30 13.79 -20.32
N CYS A 336 -12.48 12.77 -20.61
CA CYS A 336 -12.15 12.39 -21.97
C CYS A 336 -13.27 11.59 -22.62
N ASP A 337 -14.30 12.27 -23.13
CA ASP A 337 -15.27 11.62 -24.01
C ASP A 337 -14.55 10.99 -25.22
N ASN A 338 -14.46 9.65 -25.17
CA ASN A 338 -14.10 8.67 -26.19
C ASN A 338 -12.66 8.14 -26.18
N ASN A 339 -12.50 6.98 -25.54
CA ASN A 339 -12.37 5.79 -26.38
C ASN A 339 -13.22 4.62 -25.86
N PRO A 340 -14.17 4.10 -26.67
CA PRO A 340 -14.79 2.78 -26.44
C PRO A 340 -13.79 1.62 -26.66
N SER A 341 -12.50 1.83 -26.38
CA SER A 341 -11.45 0.80 -26.39
C SER A 341 -11.19 0.18 -25.03
N ASP A 342 -11.61 0.83 -23.95
CA ASP A 342 -11.19 0.43 -22.60
C ASP A 342 -12.27 -0.40 -21.89
N CYS A 343 -13.51 -0.40 -22.41
CA CYS A 343 -14.52 -1.37 -22.01
C CYS A 343 -14.63 -2.48 -23.03
N SER A 344 -14.08 -3.64 -22.68
CA SER A 344 -14.29 -4.82 -23.48
C SER A 344 -15.70 -5.38 -23.24
N ALA A 345 -16.17 -6.19 -24.20
CA ALA A 345 -17.39 -6.95 -24.00
C ALA A 345 -17.27 -8.00 -22.87
N GLU A 346 -16.05 -8.29 -22.43
CA GLU A 346 -15.74 -9.21 -21.32
C GLU A 346 -15.94 -8.47 -19.99
N ASP A 347 -15.29 -7.32 -19.81
CA ASP A 347 -15.41 -6.49 -18.59
C ASP A 347 -16.86 -6.04 -18.33
N LEU A 348 -17.58 -5.58 -19.37
CA LEU A 348 -19.00 -5.24 -19.22
C LEU A 348 -19.83 -6.47 -18.81
N ALA A 349 -19.50 -7.67 -19.30
CA ALA A 349 -20.25 -8.87 -18.95
C ALA A 349 -19.99 -9.29 -17.50
N GLU A 350 -18.73 -9.20 -17.05
CA GLU A 350 -18.30 -9.49 -15.69
C GLU A 350 -18.94 -8.50 -14.71
N ASN A 351 -18.78 -7.19 -14.92
CA ASN A 351 -19.30 -6.18 -14.01
C ASN A 351 -20.83 -6.23 -13.90
N LEU A 352 -21.56 -6.45 -15.02
CA LEU A 352 -23.03 -6.48 -15.00
C LEU A 352 -23.57 -7.58 -14.07
N VAL A 353 -22.88 -8.72 -13.94
CA VAL A 353 -23.35 -9.85 -13.11
C VAL A 353 -22.88 -9.80 -11.66
N GLU A 354 -21.96 -8.90 -11.32
CA GLU A 354 -21.40 -8.78 -9.96
C GLU A 354 -22.41 -8.27 -8.93
N CYS A 355 -23.15 -7.20 -9.27
CA CYS A 355 -24.01 -6.48 -8.31
C CYS A 355 -25.40 -6.17 -8.86
N TYR A 356 -26.21 -5.51 -8.03
CA TYR A 356 -27.45 -4.91 -8.49
C TYR A 356 -27.17 -3.57 -9.17
N TRP A 357 -28.11 -3.12 -10.00
CA TRP A 357 -27.96 -1.88 -10.75
C TRP A 357 -29.18 -1.00 -10.58
N PHE A 358 -28.98 0.24 -10.15
CA PHE A 358 -29.98 1.28 -10.31
C PHE A 358 -30.05 1.69 -11.78
N ALA A 359 -31.25 1.59 -12.36
CA ALA A 359 -31.49 2.00 -13.73
C ALA A 359 -32.13 3.39 -13.76
N GLY A 360 -31.33 4.44 -13.98
CA GLY A 360 -31.81 5.79 -14.26
C GLY A 360 -32.19 5.92 -15.74
N THR A 361 -33.37 6.45 -16.08
CA THR A 361 -33.77 6.58 -17.50
C THR A 361 -34.82 7.66 -17.72
N ASN A 362 -34.83 8.25 -18.91
CA ASN A 362 -35.86 9.19 -19.35
C ASN A 362 -37.12 8.49 -19.95
N ILE A 363 -37.15 7.16 -20.04
CA ILE A 363 -38.25 6.41 -20.68
C ILE A 363 -39.39 6.08 -19.70
N ILE A 364 -39.05 5.51 -18.54
CA ILE A 364 -40.00 5.08 -17.51
C ILE A 364 -39.54 5.58 -16.14
N ASN A 365 -40.49 5.74 -15.22
CA ASN A 365 -40.15 6.02 -13.83
C ASN A 365 -39.75 4.69 -13.17
N THR A 366 -38.45 4.52 -12.92
CA THR A 366 -37.83 3.33 -12.33
C THR A 366 -37.59 3.43 -10.83
N GLN A 367 -37.99 4.54 -10.19
CA GLN A 367 -37.39 5.13 -8.96
C GLN A 367 -37.24 4.27 -7.68
N ASP A 368 -37.56 2.98 -7.67
CA ASP A 368 -37.35 2.12 -6.50
C ASP A 368 -36.85 0.70 -6.84
N ASN A 369 -36.57 0.38 -8.10
CA ASN A 369 -36.34 -1.00 -8.54
C ASN A 369 -34.93 -1.23 -9.10
N LYS A 370 -34.19 -2.15 -8.48
CA LYS A 370 -32.85 -2.56 -8.92
C LYS A 370 -32.93 -3.67 -9.96
N LEU A 371 -32.15 -3.56 -11.02
CA LEU A 371 -31.94 -4.62 -12.01
C LEU A 371 -30.84 -5.57 -11.54
N VAL A 372 -31.00 -6.85 -11.85
CA VAL A 372 -30.00 -7.89 -11.59
C VAL A 372 -29.78 -8.64 -12.89
N PHE A 373 -28.54 -8.65 -13.37
CA PHE A 373 -28.14 -9.43 -14.54
C PHE A 373 -27.52 -10.74 -14.06
N THR A 374 -27.86 -11.84 -14.70
CA THR A 374 -27.32 -13.16 -14.35
C THR A 374 -26.47 -13.73 -15.47
N GLU A 375 -25.48 -14.57 -15.14
CA GLU A 375 -24.59 -15.23 -16.10
C GLU A 375 -25.33 -16.02 -17.19
N ASP A 376 -26.51 -16.57 -16.88
CA ASP A 376 -27.34 -17.29 -17.84
C ASP A 376 -28.14 -16.38 -18.80
N GLY A 377 -27.91 -15.07 -18.73
CA GLY A 377 -28.47 -14.05 -19.62
C GLY A 377 -29.85 -13.56 -19.23
N ALA A 378 -30.31 -13.79 -17.99
CA ALA A 378 -31.58 -13.29 -17.49
C ALA A 378 -31.43 -11.91 -16.82
N VAL A 379 -32.50 -11.11 -16.86
CA VAL A 379 -32.63 -9.86 -16.10
C VAL A 379 -33.76 -10.02 -15.11
N LYS A 380 -33.48 -9.76 -13.83
CA LYS A 380 -34.45 -9.79 -12.74
C LYS A 380 -34.58 -8.41 -12.12
N VAL A 381 -35.71 -8.18 -11.44
CA VAL A 381 -35.93 -7.01 -10.59
C VAL A 381 -36.06 -7.44 -9.15
N HIS A 382 -35.36 -6.74 -8.25
CA HIS A 382 -35.55 -6.90 -6.82
C HIS A 382 -36.88 -6.27 -6.38
N THR A 383 -37.77 -7.05 -5.78
CA THR A 383 -39.04 -6.56 -5.20
C THR A 383 -39.12 -6.91 -3.72
N PRO A 384 -40.00 -6.27 -2.93
CA PRO A 384 -40.22 -6.65 -1.53
C PRO A 384 -40.66 -8.11 -1.30
N ASN A 385 -41.02 -8.86 -2.35
CA ASN A 385 -41.41 -10.26 -2.28
C ASN A 385 -40.37 -11.21 -2.95
N GLY A 386 -39.16 -10.73 -3.19
CA GLY A 386 -38.07 -11.46 -3.85
C GLY A 386 -37.83 -11.02 -5.29
N PHE A 387 -36.98 -11.77 -6.00
CA PHE A 387 -36.59 -11.47 -7.38
C PHE A 387 -37.64 -11.95 -8.37
N VAL A 388 -37.96 -11.09 -9.33
CA VAL A 388 -38.86 -11.41 -10.44
C VAL A 388 -38.10 -11.31 -11.74
N GLU A 389 -37.99 -12.40 -12.48
CA GLU A 389 -37.43 -12.40 -13.83
C GLU A 389 -38.31 -11.57 -14.76
N ILE A 390 -37.71 -10.57 -15.39
CA ILE A 390 -38.38 -9.63 -16.28
C ILE A 390 -37.92 -9.74 -17.72
N GLY A 391 -36.88 -10.51 -18.04
CA GLY A 391 -36.41 -10.64 -19.42
C GLY A 391 -35.00 -11.20 -19.51
N GLY A 392 -34.32 -10.86 -20.59
CA GLY A 392 -32.93 -11.24 -20.80
C GLY A 392 -32.06 -10.10 -21.33
N TRP A 393 -30.76 -10.34 -21.28
CA TRP A 393 -29.73 -9.42 -21.76
C TRP A 393 -28.66 -10.17 -22.54
N ASN A 394 -27.97 -9.47 -23.43
CA ASN A 394 -26.72 -9.93 -24.02
C ASN A 394 -25.91 -8.75 -24.56
N ILE A 395 -24.60 -8.93 -24.66
CA ILE A 395 -23.70 -7.94 -25.26
C ILE A 395 -23.46 -8.30 -26.73
N SER A 396 -23.39 -7.28 -27.57
CA SER A 396 -23.02 -7.42 -28.97
C SER A 396 -22.06 -6.30 -29.41
N LEU A 397 -21.25 -6.58 -30.42
CA LEU A 397 -20.37 -5.60 -31.04
C LEU A 397 -20.84 -5.35 -32.48
N ASP A 398 -21.23 -4.11 -32.80
CA ASP A 398 -21.51 -3.69 -34.18
C ASP A 398 -20.51 -2.62 -34.60
N ALA A 399 -19.69 -2.91 -35.60
CA ALA A 399 -18.66 -2.00 -36.10
C ALA A 399 -17.72 -1.41 -35.01
N ASN A 400 -17.35 -2.22 -34.00
CA ASN A 400 -16.57 -1.83 -32.80
C ASN A 400 -17.31 -0.94 -31.79
N VAL A 401 -18.63 -0.81 -31.91
CA VAL A 401 -19.46 -0.18 -30.88
C VAL A 401 -20.00 -1.27 -29.95
N LEU A 402 -19.78 -1.08 -28.64
CA LEU A 402 -20.28 -1.96 -27.60
C LEU A 402 -21.78 -1.71 -27.39
N ILE A 403 -22.59 -2.77 -27.49
CA ILE A 403 -24.04 -2.68 -27.43
C ILE A 403 -24.57 -3.65 -26.38
N LEU A 404 -25.23 -3.12 -25.35
CA LEU A 404 -26.07 -3.89 -24.44
C LEU A 404 -27.45 -4.09 -25.06
N VAL A 405 -27.85 -5.33 -25.27
CA VAL A 405 -29.17 -5.68 -25.81
C VAL A 405 -30.05 -6.14 -24.65
N LEU A 406 -31.21 -5.51 -24.48
CA LEU A 406 -32.21 -5.84 -23.48
C LEU A 406 -33.49 -6.35 -24.13
N ASP A 407 -34.01 -7.50 -23.68
CA ASP A 407 -35.33 -8.04 -24.05
C ASP A 407 -36.19 -8.22 -22.81
N LEU A 408 -36.81 -7.13 -22.37
CA LEU A 408 -37.56 -7.04 -21.12
C LEU A 408 -39.07 -7.10 -21.34
N THR A 409 -39.79 -7.46 -20.28
CA THR A 409 -41.23 -7.69 -20.30
C THR A 409 -41.90 -6.94 -19.15
N GLY A 410 -43.24 -6.93 -19.16
CA GLY A 410 -44.02 -6.24 -18.13
C GLY A 410 -43.83 -4.73 -18.17
N ASP A 411 -43.65 -4.12 -17.00
CA ASP A 411 -43.50 -2.66 -16.84
C ASP A 411 -42.15 -2.14 -17.37
N TYR A 412 -41.18 -3.03 -17.59
CA TYR A 412 -39.84 -2.73 -18.11
C TYR A 412 -39.70 -2.94 -19.61
N ALA A 413 -40.74 -3.46 -20.28
CA ALA A 413 -40.74 -3.64 -21.72
C ALA A 413 -40.30 -2.39 -22.53
N PRO A 414 -40.61 -1.14 -22.10
CA PRO A 414 -40.12 0.06 -22.79
C PRO A 414 -38.60 0.24 -22.82
N LEU A 415 -37.84 -0.40 -21.92
CA LEU A 415 -36.37 -0.37 -21.92
C LEU A 415 -35.75 -1.41 -22.87
N SER A 416 -36.57 -2.23 -23.53
CA SER A 416 -36.05 -3.26 -24.45
C SER A 416 -35.49 -2.65 -25.72
N GLY A 417 -34.36 -3.17 -26.18
CA GLY A 417 -33.74 -2.80 -27.44
C GLY A 417 -32.22 -2.84 -27.36
N ASN A 418 -31.58 -2.24 -28.36
CA ASN A 418 -30.13 -2.13 -28.44
C ASN A 418 -29.71 -0.80 -27.85
N TRP A 419 -28.83 -0.85 -26.86
CA TRP A 419 -28.30 0.30 -26.15
C TRP A 419 -26.82 0.41 -26.44
N GLU A 420 -26.43 1.50 -27.08
CA GLU A 420 -25.03 1.84 -27.31
C GLU A 420 -24.43 2.26 -25.96
N VAL A 421 -23.35 1.59 -25.54
CA VAL A 421 -22.58 2.00 -24.35
C VAL A 421 -21.74 3.18 -24.76
N VAL A 422 -21.99 4.33 -24.13
CA VAL A 422 -21.34 5.60 -24.46
C VAL A 422 -20.44 6.11 -23.33
N GLU A 423 -20.63 5.58 -22.12
CA GLU A 423 -19.88 5.91 -20.91
C GLU A 423 -19.73 4.62 -20.10
N CYS A 424 -18.54 4.43 -19.53
CA CYS A 424 -18.16 3.22 -18.87
C CYS A 424 -17.08 3.56 -17.84
N ASP A 425 -17.49 3.58 -16.59
CA ASP A 425 -16.67 3.84 -15.42
C ASP A 425 -16.84 2.68 -14.44
N GLU A 426 -15.93 2.55 -13.47
CA GLU A 426 -16.10 1.58 -12.40
C GLU A 426 -17.40 1.87 -11.65
N GLY A 427 -18.30 0.90 -11.64
CA GLY A 427 -19.62 1.05 -11.03
C GLY A 427 -20.63 1.94 -11.78
N PHE A 428 -20.33 2.43 -12.99
CA PHE A 428 -21.29 3.23 -13.76
C PHE A 428 -21.25 2.96 -15.26
N TYR A 429 -22.43 2.84 -15.88
CA TYR A 429 -22.55 2.73 -17.34
C TYR A 429 -23.61 3.69 -17.88
N GLY A 430 -23.18 4.57 -18.78
CA GLY A 430 -24.08 5.40 -19.58
C GLY A 430 -24.41 4.74 -20.91
N LEU A 431 -25.71 4.62 -21.19
CA LEU A 431 -26.20 4.00 -22.42
C LEU A 431 -27.20 4.88 -23.17
N MET A 432 -27.10 4.85 -24.50
CA MET A 432 -27.96 5.62 -25.39
C MET A 432 -28.72 4.75 -26.41
N GLN A 433 -29.96 5.16 -26.67
CA GLN A 433 -30.77 4.64 -27.77
C GLN A 433 -31.51 5.80 -28.45
N GLY A 434 -30.85 6.43 -29.43
CA GLY A 434 -31.37 7.66 -30.05
C GLY A 434 -31.40 8.80 -29.03
N ASP A 435 -32.59 9.37 -28.77
CA ASP A 435 -32.78 10.43 -27.76
C ASP A 435 -33.04 9.88 -26.34
N ASN A 436 -33.07 8.54 -26.18
CA ASN A 436 -33.29 7.91 -24.89
C ASN A 436 -31.96 7.63 -24.18
N ILE A 437 -31.96 7.83 -22.87
CA ILE A 437 -30.83 7.56 -21.98
C ILE A 437 -31.19 6.47 -20.98
N LEU A 438 -30.22 5.63 -20.65
CA LEU A 438 -30.27 4.66 -19.58
C LEU A 438 -28.92 4.72 -18.87
N HIS A 439 -28.91 5.06 -17.60
CA HIS A 439 -27.74 5.00 -16.74
C HIS A 439 -27.90 3.77 -15.85
N LEU A 440 -26.86 2.97 -15.74
CA LEU A 440 -26.77 1.90 -14.78
C LEU A 440 -25.73 2.32 -13.75
N GLU A 441 -26.17 2.55 -12.52
CA GLU A 441 -25.32 2.86 -11.39
C GLU A 441 -25.26 1.62 -10.50
N GLN A 442 -24.05 1.14 -10.22
CA GLN A 442 -23.82 -0.08 -9.49
C GLN A 442 -24.23 0.13 -8.03
N ASP A 443 -25.03 -0.81 -7.56
CA ASP A 443 -25.54 -0.86 -6.21
C ASP A 443 -25.15 -2.22 -5.65
N CYS A 444 -23.95 -2.25 -5.09
CA CYS A 444 -23.47 -3.36 -4.29
C CYS A 444 -23.97 -3.23 -2.83
N PHE A 445 -25.26 -2.96 -2.60
CA PHE A 445 -25.84 -3.11 -1.25
C PHE A 445 -25.98 -4.60 -0.90
N VAL A 446 -24.87 -5.27 -0.55
CA VAL A 446 -24.45 -5.63 0.81
C VAL A 446 -22.98 -6.08 0.71
N ASN A 447 -22.00 -5.25 1.09
CA ASN A 447 -20.93 -5.79 1.94
C ASN A 447 -21.51 -5.79 3.37
N PRO A 448 -21.50 -6.94 4.05
CA PRO A 448 -20.81 -8.16 3.61
C PRO A 448 -21.65 -8.93 2.61
N ASN A 449 -21.01 -9.38 1.53
CA ASN A 449 -21.55 -10.45 0.73
C ASN A 449 -21.82 -11.59 1.72
N PRO A 450 -23.02 -12.20 1.69
CA PRO A 450 -23.42 -13.19 2.69
C PRO A 450 -22.47 -14.39 2.76
N PHE A 451 -21.65 -14.61 1.72
CA PHE A 451 -20.66 -15.67 1.65
C PHE A 451 -19.23 -15.23 2.00
N ASP A 452 -18.98 -13.95 2.29
CA ASP A 452 -17.63 -13.42 2.53
C ASP A 452 -16.88 -14.18 3.62
N CYS A 453 -17.55 -14.49 4.73
CA CYS A 453 -16.92 -15.27 5.81
C CYS A 453 -16.43 -16.66 5.36
N PHE A 454 -17.05 -17.25 4.35
CA PHE A 454 -16.68 -18.58 3.86
C PHE A 454 -15.56 -18.52 2.80
N GLY A 455 -15.44 -17.37 2.11
CA GLY A 455 -14.42 -17.10 1.08
C GLY A 455 -13.20 -16.34 1.60
N SER A 456 -13.24 -15.83 2.83
CA SER A 456 -12.16 -15.01 3.40
C SER A 456 -10.95 -15.81 3.87
N PHE A 457 -10.98 -17.15 3.85
CA PHE A 457 -9.84 -17.96 4.29
C PHE A 457 -9.78 -19.39 3.69
N ASP A 458 -8.57 -19.97 3.70
CA ASP A 458 -8.30 -21.37 3.35
C ASP A 458 -8.59 -22.29 4.55
N ALA A 459 -9.73 -23.00 4.56
CA ALA A 459 -10.05 -23.92 5.64
C ALA A 459 -9.17 -25.18 5.60
N VAL A 460 -8.35 -25.40 6.63
CA VAL A 460 -7.54 -26.61 6.81
C VAL A 460 -8.00 -27.34 8.07
N LEU A 461 -8.17 -28.66 7.98
CA LEU A 461 -8.34 -29.53 9.16
C LEU A 461 -7.17 -30.49 9.21
N GLU A 462 -6.35 -30.39 10.25
CA GLU A 462 -5.16 -31.22 10.43
C GLU A 462 -5.29 -32.10 11.67
N LEU A 463 -5.10 -33.41 11.51
CA LEU A 463 -5.18 -34.37 12.61
C LEU A 463 -3.89 -35.19 12.75
N CYS A 464 -3.61 -35.61 13.99
CA CYS A 464 -2.48 -36.46 14.30
C CYS A 464 -2.67 -37.90 13.80
N ASP A 465 -1.70 -38.41 13.04
CA ASP A 465 -1.60 -39.81 12.65
C ASP A 465 -0.87 -40.61 13.75
N GLU A 466 -1.59 -41.06 14.79
CA GLU A 466 -0.95 -41.78 15.90
C GLU A 466 -0.30 -43.11 15.48
N ASP A 467 -0.87 -43.82 14.49
CA ASP A 467 -0.37 -45.12 14.02
C ASP A 467 0.34 -45.09 12.66
N ASN A 468 0.46 -43.89 12.08
CA ASN A 468 1.19 -43.56 10.84
C ASN A 468 0.68 -44.37 9.64
N ASP A 469 -0.64 -44.56 9.55
CA ASP A 469 -1.30 -45.32 8.49
C ASP A 469 -1.83 -44.43 7.34
N GLY A 470 -1.79 -43.10 7.54
CA GLY A 470 -2.19 -42.05 6.62
C GLY A 470 -3.67 -41.68 6.68
N PHE A 471 -4.43 -42.26 7.62
CA PHE A 471 -5.88 -42.09 7.70
C PHE A 471 -6.32 -41.65 9.09
N GLU A 472 -7.19 -40.65 9.13
CA GLU A 472 -7.82 -40.18 10.37
C GLU A 472 -9.30 -39.84 10.15
N THR A 473 -10.04 -39.73 11.25
CA THR A 473 -11.48 -39.41 11.26
C THR A 473 -11.68 -37.91 11.53
N PHE A 474 -12.16 -37.18 10.53
CA PHE A 474 -12.43 -35.75 10.59
C PHE A 474 -13.90 -35.45 10.89
N ASP A 475 -14.16 -34.45 11.72
CA ASP A 475 -15.45 -33.76 11.78
C ASP A 475 -15.41 -32.55 10.83
N LEU A 476 -16.03 -32.69 9.65
CA LEU A 476 -16.06 -31.63 8.64
C LEU A 476 -16.96 -30.44 9.04
N THR A 477 -17.79 -30.61 10.08
CA THR A 477 -18.78 -29.60 10.48
C THR A 477 -18.22 -28.50 11.36
N ILE A 478 -16.96 -28.63 11.78
CA ILE A 478 -16.24 -27.62 12.56
C ILE A 478 -15.78 -26.45 11.68
N ALA A 479 -15.31 -26.74 10.46
CA ALA A 479 -14.97 -25.73 9.49
C ALA A 479 -16.21 -24.87 9.15
N TYR A 480 -16.04 -23.56 9.16
CA TYR A 480 -17.08 -22.56 8.92
C TYR A 480 -18.23 -22.53 9.94
N ALA A 481 -18.12 -23.23 11.09
CA ALA A 481 -19.22 -23.35 12.05
C ALA A 481 -19.67 -22.02 12.67
N ASN A 482 -18.78 -21.04 12.73
CA ASN A 482 -19.01 -19.75 13.36
C ASN A 482 -19.28 -18.61 12.35
N CYS A 483 -19.38 -18.92 11.05
CA CYS A 483 -19.56 -17.88 10.04
C CYS A 483 -20.88 -17.12 10.17
N THR A 484 -20.81 -15.80 9.92
CA THR A 484 -21.96 -14.89 9.93
C THR A 484 -22.10 -14.15 8.61
N PRO A 485 -23.30 -14.10 8.00
CA PRO A 485 -24.52 -14.76 8.43
C PRO A 485 -24.40 -16.29 8.38
N ALA A 486 -25.10 -16.97 9.30
CA ALA A 486 -25.10 -18.43 9.33
C ALA A 486 -25.77 -19.01 8.08
N ALA A 487 -25.19 -20.09 7.55
CA ALA A 487 -25.74 -20.83 6.41
C ALA A 487 -27.14 -21.41 6.71
N ASP A 488 -28.03 -21.36 5.72
CA ASP A 488 -29.33 -22.05 5.79
C ASP A 488 -29.17 -23.57 5.63
N VAL A 489 -28.29 -23.98 4.71
CA VAL A 489 -27.96 -25.39 4.44
C VAL A 489 -26.47 -25.52 4.11
N VAL A 490 -25.81 -26.52 4.70
CA VAL A 490 -24.42 -26.89 4.37
C VAL A 490 -24.36 -28.36 3.96
N THR A 491 -23.70 -28.67 2.85
CA THR A 491 -23.46 -30.04 2.39
C THR A 491 -22.02 -30.24 1.94
N TYR A 492 -21.48 -31.44 2.17
CA TYR A 492 -20.06 -31.75 1.94
C TYR A 492 -19.93 -32.80 0.83
N HIS A 493 -18.93 -32.67 -0.02
CA HIS A 493 -18.77 -33.46 -1.24
C HIS A 493 -17.30 -33.78 -1.48
N THR A 494 -17.01 -34.91 -2.12
CA THR A 494 -15.64 -35.28 -2.50
C THR A 494 -15.24 -34.78 -3.89
N SER A 495 -16.13 -34.06 -4.59
CA SER A 495 -15.84 -33.43 -5.88
C SER A 495 -16.61 -32.13 -6.06
N ILE A 496 -15.99 -31.15 -6.70
CA ILE A 496 -16.60 -29.85 -6.99
C ILE A 496 -17.90 -30.00 -7.80
N ALA A 497 -17.90 -30.86 -8.82
CA ALA A 497 -19.08 -31.08 -9.66
C ALA A 497 -20.28 -31.67 -8.87
N ASP A 498 -20.02 -32.48 -7.83
CA ASP A 498 -21.08 -32.99 -6.96
C ASP A 498 -21.63 -31.87 -6.04
N ALA A 499 -20.76 -30.97 -5.57
CA ALA A 499 -21.14 -29.80 -4.78
C ALA A 499 -21.97 -28.78 -5.58
N ASP A 500 -21.54 -28.42 -6.79
CA ASP A 500 -22.27 -27.50 -7.68
C ASP A 500 -23.67 -28.01 -8.01
N ASN A 501 -23.78 -29.33 -8.25
CA ASN A 501 -25.04 -29.96 -8.62
C ASN A 501 -25.86 -30.46 -7.41
N ASN A 502 -25.36 -30.28 -6.19
CA ASN A 502 -25.94 -30.80 -4.95
C ASN A 502 -26.33 -32.29 -5.03
N VAL A 503 -25.39 -33.14 -5.44
CA VAL A 503 -25.57 -34.59 -5.57
C VAL A 503 -24.46 -35.34 -4.82
N ASN A 504 -24.70 -36.59 -4.42
CA ASN A 504 -23.69 -37.44 -3.76
C ASN A 504 -23.07 -36.88 -2.45
N ALA A 505 -23.80 -36.05 -1.71
CA ALA A 505 -23.35 -35.51 -0.43
C ALA A 505 -22.85 -36.60 0.55
N ILE A 506 -21.76 -36.29 1.25
CA ILE A 506 -21.15 -37.11 2.30
C ILE A 506 -22.19 -37.32 3.40
N SER A 507 -22.55 -38.57 3.64
CA SER A 507 -23.68 -38.92 4.51
C SER A 507 -23.40 -38.74 6.01
N ASN A 508 -22.13 -38.64 6.40
CA ASN A 508 -21.71 -38.54 7.79
C ASN A 508 -20.52 -37.57 7.93
N PRO A 509 -20.76 -36.26 7.81
CA PRO A 509 -19.69 -35.26 7.82
C PRO A 509 -18.97 -35.17 9.17
N GLN A 510 -19.61 -35.54 10.28
CA GLN A 510 -19.02 -35.48 11.63
C GLN A 510 -18.02 -36.60 11.95
N SER A 511 -17.83 -37.55 11.03
CA SER A 511 -16.87 -38.65 11.19
C SER A 511 -16.48 -39.21 9.83
N TYR A 512 -16.01 -38.29 8.99
CA TYR A 512 -15.50 -38.61 7.67
C TYR A 512 -14.07 -39.15 7.76
N VAL A 513 -13.81 -40.32 7.20
CA VAL A 513 -12.45 -40.85 7.11
C VAL A 513 -11.87 -40.43 5.77
N ASN A 514 -10.71 -39.78 5.78
CA ASN A 514 -10.00 -39.40 4.58
C ASN A 514 -9.61 -40.63 3.73
N THR A 515 -9.24 -40.39 2.49
CA THR A 515 -8.82 -41.40 1.50
C THR A 515 -7.41 -41.15 0.96
N SER A 516 -6.90 -39.94 1.19
CA SER A 516 -5.52 -39.50 0.99
C SER A 516 -5.20 -38.40 1.99
N SER A 517 -3.91 -38.12 2.19
CA SER A 517 -3.42 -36.96 2.93
C SER A 517 -2.34 -36.28 2.07
N PRO A 518 -2.49 -35.00 1.68
CA PRO A 518 -3.67 -34.15 1.89
C PRO A 518 -4.89 -34.58 1.04
N GLN A 519 -6.10 -34.15 1.43
CA GLN A 519 -7.34 -34.35 0.67
C GLN A 519 -8.27 -33.13 0.74
N THR A 520 -8.70 -32.63 -0.41
CA THR A 520 -9.72 -31.58 -0.50
C THR A 520 -11.15 -32.14 -0.39
N ILE A 521 -11.99 -31.47 0.38
CA ILE A 521 -13.44 -31.64 0.49
C ILE A 521 -14.12 -30.37 0.04
N TYR A 522 -15.19 -30.49 -0.75
CA TYR A 522 -15.95 -29.36 -1.27
C TYR A 522 -17.20 -29.13 -0.44
N VAL A 523 -17.40 -27.90 0.04
CA VAL A 523 -18.49 -27.50 0.93
C VAL A 523 -19.43 -26.60 0.18
N ARG A 524 -20.65 -27.06 -0.09
CA ARG A 524 -21.71 -26.23 -0.65
C ARG A 524 -22.45 -25.55 0.50
N VAL A 525 -22.44 -24.23 0.51
CA VAL A 525 -23.13 -23.37 1.47
C VAL A 525 -24.30 -22.69 0.76
N GLU A 526 -25.50 -22.76 1.35
CA GLU A 526 -26.69 -22.09 0.83
C GLU A 526 -27.15 -21.01 1.82
N ILE A 527 -27.33 -19.78 1.33
CA ILE A 527 -27.86 -18.64 2.10
C ILE A 527 -28.95 -17.97 1.25
N GLY A 528 -30.17 -17.94 1.77
CA GLY A 528 -31.34 -17.48 1.02
C GLY A 528 -31.63 -18.39 -0.19
N ASP A 529 -31.72 -17.78 -1.37
CA ASP A 529 -31.92 -18.50 -2.65
C ASP A 529 -30.60 -18.72 -3.42
N ASN A 530 -29.45 -18.31 -2.85
CA ASN A 530 -28.13 -18.40 -3.45
C ASN A 530 -27.28 -19.50 -2.81
N HIS A 531 -26.22 -19.91 -3.49
CA HIS A 531 -25.25 -20.85 -2.96
C HIS A 531 -23.85 -20.61 -3.55
N GLU A 532 -22.85 -21.00 -2.79
CA GLU A 532 -21.45 -21.04 -3.21
C GLU A 532 -20.77 -22.32 -2.73
N VAL A 533 -19.62 -22.64 -3.31
CA VAL A 533 -18.83 -23.84 -2.99
C VAL A 533 -17.44 -23.45 -2.53
N PHE A 534 -17.07 -23.91 -1.34
CA PHE A 534 -15.79 -23.68 -0.67
C PHE A 534 -14.99 -24.97 -0.54
N GLU A 535 -13.74 -24.87 -0.13
CA GLU A 535 -12.83 -26.00 0.02
C GLU A 535 -12.35 -26.16 1.47
N ILE A 536 -12.34 -27.40 1.97
CA ILE A 536 -11.63 -27.79 3.20
C ILE A 536 -10.49 -28.72 2.81
N LEU A 537 -9.27 -28.41 3.24
CA LEU A 537 -8.10 -29.27 3.06
C LEU A 537 -7.88 -30.13 4.31
N LEU A 538 -8.06 -31.45 4.17
CA LEU A 538 -7.76 -32.42 5.22
C LEU A 538 -6.28 -32.80 5.17
N LYS A 539 -5.58 -32.69 6.29
CA LYS A 539 -4.19 -33.10 6.47
C LYS A 539 -4.07 -34.07 7.64
N VAL A 540 -3.18 -35.03 7.49
CA VAL A 540 -2.79 -35.92 8.59
C VAL A 540 -1.27 -35.80 8.76
N VAL A 541 -0.82 -35.53 9.99
CA VAL A 541 0.59 -35.28 10.33
C VAL A 541 1.13 -36.28 11.36
N ASP A 542 2.42 -36.61 11.27
CA ASP A 542 3.07 -37.54 12.21
C ASP A 542 3.43 -36.82 13.52
N CYS A 543 2.53 -36.92 14.50
CA CYS A 543 2.69 -36.29 15.81
C CYS A 543 3.66 -37.03 16.74
N ASN A 544 4.26 -38.15 16.33
CA ASN A 544 5.25 -38.86 17.15
C ASN A 544 6.66 -38.26 17.05
N ASN A 545 6.81 -37.07 16.44
CA ASN A 545 8.11 -36.53 16.04
C ASN A 545 8.35 -35.05 16.43
N GLY A 546 7.80 -34.60 17.57
CA GLY A 546 8.16 -33.31 18.15
C GLY A 546 9.60 -33.31 18.69
N ASN A 547 10.53 -32.63 18.01
CA ASN A 547 11.94 -32.46 18.40
C ASN A 547 12.14 -31.41 19.52
N CYS A 548 11.07 -30.84 20.06
CA CYS A 548 11.17 -29.74 21.01
C CYS A 548 11.12 -30.22 22.45
N THR A 549 12.01 -29.66 23.26
CA THR A 549 11.97 -29.79 24.70
C THR A 549 11.06 -28.71 25.29
N GLU A 550 10.61 -28.91 26.54
CA GLU A 550 9.86 -27.90 27.32
C GLU A 550 10.58 -26.54 27.32
N GLN A 551 11.91 -26.56 27.37
CA GLN A 551 12.74 -25.35 27.30
C GLN A 551 12.68 -24.66 25.93
N ASP A 552 12.54 -25.41 24.83
CA ASP A 552 12.45 -24.84 23.48
C ASP A 552 11.09 -24.16 23.31
N VAL A 553 10.00 -24.81 23.72
CA VAL A 553 8.64 -24.26 23.65
C VAL A 553 8.49 -23.00 24.52
N ASP A 554 9.01 -23.04 25.76
CA ASP A 554 9.04 -21.86 26.63
C ASP A 554 9.77 -20.69 25.97
N GLY A 555 10.93 -20.96 25.38
CA GLY A 555 11.73 -19.96 24.69
C GLY A 555 10.97 -19.37 23.49
N ILE A 556 10.39 -20.22 22.65
CA ILE A 556 9.64 -19.81 21.46
C ILE A 556 8.46 -18.91 21.87
N LEU A 557 7.61 -19.36 22.79
CA LEU A 557 6.41 -18.62 23.22
C LEU A 557 6.76 -17.24 23.80
N MET A 558 7.81 -17.13 24.62
CA MET A 558 8.20 -15.86 25.26
C MET A 558 8.98 -14.90 24.33
N ASN A 559 9.38 -15.33 23.14
CA ASN A 559 10.18 -14.49 22.26
C ASN A 559 9.35 -13.39 21.57
N CYS A 560 8.01 -13.49 21.60
CA CYS A 560 7.16 -12.54 20.90
C CYS A 560 5.67 -12.62 21.26
N GLU A 561 4.87 -11.80 20.57
CA GLU A 561 3.43 -11.97 20.45
C GLU A 561 3.09 -13.02 19.37
N TRP A 562 1.91 -13.59 19.53
CA TRP A 562 1.41 -14.69 18.71
C TRP A 562 -0.04 -14.42 18.32
N ILE A 563 -0.39 -14.75 17.08
CA ILE A 563 -1.75 -14.70 16.56
C ILE A 563 -2.33 -16.11 16.59
N VAL A 564 -3.57 -16.25 17.06
CA VAL A 564 -4.34 -17.49 16.85
C VAL A 564 -4.87 -17.48 15.42
N THR A 565 -4.05 -17.93 14.48
CA THR A 565 -4.41 -17.95 13.05
C THR A 565 -5.37 -19.07 12.69
N GLU A 566 -5.41 -20.13 13.50
CA GLU A 566 -6.35 -21.23 13.31
C GLU A 566 -6.76 -21.86 14.65
N LEU A 567 -8.06 -22.11 14.83
CA LEU A 567 -8.61 -22.97 15.87
C LEU A 567 -9.70 -23.85 15.25
N ASN A 568 -9.43 -25.14 15.11
CA ASN A 568 -10.33 -26.12 14.50
C ASN A 568 -10.74 -25.75 13.05
N GLY A 569 -9.80 -25.21 12.27
CA GLY A 569 -10.04 -24.77 10.88
C GLY A 569 -10.85 -23.48 10.75
N ASP A 570 -10.79 -22.61 11.75
CA ASP A 570 -11.49 -21.33 11.83
C ASP A 570 -10.52 -20.25 12.39
N ASP A 571 -10.53 -19.05 11.83
CA ASP A 571 -9.66 -17.93 12.18
C ASP A 571 -10.37 -16.84 13.02
N ASN A 572 -11.53 -17.12 13.60
CA ASN A 572 -12.30 -16.15 14.40
C ASN A 572 -11.55 -15.54 15.59
N LEU A 573 -10.37 -16.07 15.91
CA LEU A 573 -9.48 -15.55 16.93
C LEU A 573 -8.28 -14.76 16.36
N ILE A 574 -8.23 -14.47 15.06
CA ILE A 574 -7.14 -13.76 14.37
C ILE A 574 -6.94 -12.32 14.87
N THR A 575 -7.98 -11.74 15.49
CA THR A 575 -7.94 -10.43 16.15
C THR A 575 -7.35 -10.48 17.55
N TYR A 576 -7.01 -11.66 18.08
CA TYR A 576 -6.37 -11.79 19.39
C TYR A 576 -4.85 -11.95 19.26
N ARG A 577 -4.11 -11.13 20.01
CA ARG A 577 -2.67 -11.24 20.21
C ARG A 577 -2.37 -11.84 21.58
N LEU A 578 -1.52 -12.86 21.60
CA LEU A 578 -1.13 -13.59 22.81
C LEU A 578 0.34 -13.28 23.12
N SER A 579 0.58 -12.68 24.28
CA SER A 579 1.91 -12.37 24.78
C SER A 579 2.21 -13.17 26.05
N PHE A 580 3.37 -13.82 26.08
CA PHE A 580 3.79 -14.75 27.13
C PHE A 580 5.01 -14.20 27.87
N ASN A 581 4.98 -14.19 29.21
CA ASN A 581 6.12 -13.74 30.00
C ASN A 581 6.71 -14.81 30.94
N ASP A 582 7.86 -14.49 31.52
CA ASP A 582 8.64 -15.36 32.41
C ASP A 582 8.01 -15.55 33.81
N GLU A 583 7.00 -14.74 34.16
CA GLU A 583 6.18 -14.89 35.35
C GLU A 583 4.96 -15.81 35.14
N GLN A 584 4.87 -16.50 34.00
CA GLN A 584 3.75 -17.37 33.59
C GLN A 584 2.43 -16.64 33.35
N GLU A 585 2.50 -15.33 33.13
CA GLU A 585 1.35 -14.52 32.72
C GLU A 585 1.16 -14.65 31.20
N LEU A 586 -0.09 -14.85 30.79
CA LEU A 586 -0.53 -14.77 29.41
C LEU A 586 -1.38 -13.52 29.28
N VAL A 587 -0.93 -12.54 28.50
CA VAL A 587 -1.71 -11.35 28.16
C VAL A 587 -2.34 -11.60 26.80
N VAL A 588 -3.67 -11.49 26.72
CA VAL A 588 -4.41 -11.62 25.46
C VAL A 588 -5.08 -10.30 25.14
N THR A 589 -4.74 -9.70 24.01
CA THR A 589 -5.27 -8.40 23.56
C THR A 589 -6.16 -8.63 22.35
N ASN A 590 -7.40 -8.12 22.38
CA ASN A 590 -8.26 -8.07 21.20
C ASN A 590 -7.98 -6.77 20.43
N THR A 591 -7.50 -6.85 19.19
CA THR A 591 -7.07 -5.69 18.38
C THR A 591 -8.23 -4.83 17.88
N VAL A 592 -9.47 -5.34 17.87
CA VAL A 592 -10.65 -4.58 17.41
C VAL A 592 -11.15 -3.60 18.48
N ASN A 593 -11.06 -3.99 19.75
CA ASN A 593 -11.62 -3.20 20.86
C ASN A 593 -10.60 -2.84 21.95
N ASN A 594 -9.35 -3.25 21.79
CA ASN A 594 -8.23 -3.10 22.73
C ASN A 594 -8.52 -3.61 24.14
N GLU A 595 -9.48 -4.53 24.30
CA GLU A 595 -9.71 -5.20 25.58
C GLU A 595 -8.60 -6.22 25.84
N THR A 596 -8.02 -6.13 27.04
CA THR A 596 -6.96 -7.04 27.50
C THR A 596 -7.50 -8.03 28.54
N ILE A 597 -7.16 -9.30 28.36
CA ILE A 597 -7.47 -10.39 29.26
C ILE A 597 -6.17 -10.98 29.79
N ILE A 598 -6.09 -11.10 31.11
CA ILE A 598 -4.93 -11.71 31.76
C ILE A 598 -5.28 -13.15 32.15
N GLY A 599 -4.57 -14.08 31.54
CA GLY A 599 -4.57 -15.50 31.85
C GLY A 599 -3.24 -15.97 32.44
N VAL A 600 -3.10 -17.29 32.53
CA VAL A 600 -1.89 -17.97 32.98
C VAL A 600 -1.56 -19.04 31.96
N TRP A 601 -0.28 -19.19 31.64
CA TRP A 601 0.21 -20.29 30.81
C TRP A 601 1.25 -21.12 31.57
N THR A 602 1.30 -22.42 31.31
CA THR A 602 2.35 -23.30 31.84
C THR A 602 2.70 -24.38 30.83
N THR A 603 3.96 -24.81 30.81
CA THR A 603 4.42 -25.94 30.02
C THR A 603 4.86 -27.09 30.91
N TYR A 604 4.79 -28.32 30.40
CA TYR A 604 5.42 -29.47 31.04
C TYR A 604 5.65 -30.61 30.05
N THR A 605 6.73 -31.37 30.28
CA THR A 605 6.97 -32.61 29.54
C THR A 605 5.94 -33.68 29.90
N ASN A 606 5.23 -34.22 28.91
CA ASN A 606 4.19 -35.23 29.10
C ASN A 606 4.76 -36.67 29.19
N ASN A 607 3.90 -37.67 29.43
CA ASN A 607 4.35 -39.05 29.65
C ASN A 607 4.93 -39.72 28.39
N ASP A 608 4.61 -39.18 27.22
CA ASP A 608 5.02 -39.68 25.92
C ASP A 608 6.29 -38.98 25.42
N GLY A 609 6.78 -37.99 26.18
CA GLY A 609 8.03 -37.27 25.93
C GLY A 609 7.87 -36.01 25.08
N GLY A 610 6.64 -35.63 24.72
CA GLY A 610 6.31 -34.34 24.12
C GLY A 610 6.09 -33.25 25.18
N VAL A 611 5.70 -32.06 24.73
CA VAL A 611 5.43 -30.90 25.59
C VAL A 611 3.95 -30.58 25.56
N ASP A 612 3.33 -30.44 26.72
CA ASP A 612 1.97 -29.91 26.86
C ASP A 612 2.06 -28.45 27.33
N VAL A 613 1.24 -27.57 26.75
CA VAL A 613 1.01 -26.18 27.15
C VAL A 613 -0.40 -26.07 27.71
N THR A 614 -0.56 -25.41 28.85
CA THR A 614 -1.85 -25.22 29.51
C THR A 614 -2.19 -23.75 29.56
N PHE A 615 -3.36 -23.37 29.05
CA PHE A 615 -3.91 -22.00 29.15
C PHE A 615 -5.07 -21.97 30.15
N GLU A 616 -5.00 -21.06 31.13
CA GLU A 616 -6.03 -20.89 32.17
C GLU A 616 -6.39 -19.41 32.37
N GLY A 617 -7.55 -19.13 32.94
CA GLY A 617 -7.88 -17.79 33.44
C GLY A 617 -8.43 -16.78 32.42
N LEU A 618 -8.63 -17.19 31.16
CA LEU A 618 -9.20 -16.35 30.12
C LEU A 618 -10.73 -16.21 30.31
N ASN A 619 -11.19 -15.02 30.74
CA ASN A 619 -12.59 -14.80 31.15
C ASN A 619 -13.33 -13.79 30.25
N ALA A 620 -13.17 -13.89 28.93
CA ALA A 620 -13.90 -13.11 27.94
C ALA A 620 -14.53 -14.02 26.86
N PRO A 621 -15.60 -13.56 26.17
CA PRO A 621 -16.21 -14.27 25.05
C PRO A 621 -15.19 -14.68 23.99
N ASP A 622 -15.51 -15.75 23.26
CA ASP A 622 -14.72 -16.33 22.16
C ASP A 622 -13.34 -16.90 22.57
N ILE A 623 -12.47 -16.09 23.18
CA ILE A 623 -11.13 -16.51 23.59
C ILE A 623 -11.11 -17.60 24.67
N GLN A 624 -12.22 -17.83 25.39
CA GLN A 624 -12.31 -18.98 26.30
C GLN A 624 -12.13 -20.34 25.57
N ALA A 625 -12.24 -20.36 24.24
CA ALA A 625 -12.13 -21.56 23.43
C ALA A 625 -10.73 -22.19 23.49
N ILE A 626 -9.68 -21.40 23.75
CA ILE A 626 -8.30 -21.92 23.86
C ILE A 626 -7.97 -22.45 25.28
N ILE A 627 -8.89 -22.35 26.25
CA ILE A 627 -8.62 -22.83 27.63
C ILE A 627 -8.54 -24.34 27.64
N GLY A 628 -7.39 -24.87 28.05
CA GLY A 628 -7.18 -26.30 28.02
C GLY A 628 -5.75 -26.71 28.22
N VAL A 629 -5.52 -28.01 28.09
CA VAL A 629 -4.19 -28.61 27.98
C VAL A 629 -4.01 -29.01 26.53
N TRP A 630 -3.01 -28.44 25.89
CA TRP A 630 -2.70 -28.59 24.48
C TRP A 630 -1.34 -29.25 24.31
N THR A 631 -1.26 -30.35 23.58
CA THR A 631 0.01 -31.01 23.24
C THR A 631 0.62 -30.32 22.03
N VAL A 632 1.87 -29.89 22.12
CA VAL A 632 2.63 -29.29 21.02
C VAL A 632 3.03 -30.38 20.04
N VAL A 633 2.61 -30.25 18.79
CA VAL A 633 2.93 -31.19 17.71
C VAL A 633 3.94 -30.62 16.73
N GLU A 634 3.94 -29.30 16.53
CA GLU A 634 4.94 -28.56 15.77
C GLU A 634 5.39 -27.32 16.53
N CYS A 635 6.68 -27.00 16.42
CA CYS A 635 7.35 -25.96 17.19
C CYS A 635 8.55 -25.47 16.41
N THR A 636 8.30 -24.49 15.55
CA THR A 636 9.31 -23.75 14.80
C THR A 636 9.48 -22.37 15.41
N ASP A 637 10.46 -21.61 14.92
CA ASP A 637 10.69 -20.23 15.38
C ASP A 637 9.61 -19.25 14.90
N THR A 638 8.69 -19.68 14.02
CA THR A 638 7.65 -18.84 13.38
C THR A 638 6.23 -19.36 13.57
N GLN A 639 6.06 -20.64 13.92
CA GLN A 639 4.76 -21.30 14.03
C GLN A 639 4.79 -22.40 15.09
N LEU A 640 3.71 -22.48 15.87
CA LEU A 640 3.43 -23.55 16.83
C LEU A 640 2.07 -24.17 16.54
N ILE A 641 2.01 -25.50 16.44
CA ILE A 641 0.75 -26.24 16.26
C ILE A 641 0.48 -27.08 17.51
N PHE A 642 -0.76 -27.03 17.95
CA PHE A 642 -1.25 -27.57 19.21
C PHE A 642 -2.44 -28.50 18.98
N HIS A 643 -2.52 -29.57 19.77
CA HIS A 643 -3.66 -30.50 19.75
C HIS A 643 -4.27 -30.69 21.14
N GLN A 644 -5.60 -30.70 21.22
CA GLN A 644 -6.36 -31.05 22.42
C GLN A 644 -7.43 -32.08 22.07
N GLY A 645 -7.06 -33.36 22.06
CA GLY A 645 -7.96 -34.41 21.60
C GLY A 645 -8.19 -34.31 20.09
N ASP A 646 -9.43 -34.03 19.69
CA ASP A 646 -9.81 -33.82 18.28
C ASP A 646 -9.66 -32.33 17.86
N ASP A 647 -9.38 -31.43 18.81
CA ASP A 647 -9.20 -30.00 18.56
C ASP A 647 -7.75 -29.68 18.16
N GLN A 648 -7.57 -28.71 17.26
CA GLN A 648 -6.29 -28.22 16.77
C GLN A 648 -6.24 -26.70 16.88
N MET A 649 -5.08 -26.14 17.24
CA MET A 649 -4.83 -24.70 17.22
C MET A 649 -3.47 -24.41 16.59
N THR A 650 -3.40 -23.37 15.75
CA THR A 650 -2.16 -22.84 15.18
C THR A 650 -1.91 -21.45 15.75
N LEU A 651 -0.69 -21.24 16.25
CA LEU A 651 -0.18 -19.93 16.60
C LEU A 651 0.92 -19.56 15.60
N ASP A 652 0.73 -18.44 14.91
CA ASP A 652 1.77 -17.85 14.09
C ASP A 652 2.39 -16.67 14.82
N LYS A 653 3.71 -16.56 14.66
CA LYS A 653 4.51 -15.53 15.30
C LYS A 653 4.21 -14.17 14.69
N ASP A 654 3.98 -13.20 15.56
CA ASP A 654 3.69 -11.82 15.19
C ASP A 654 4.71 -10.91 15.86
N CYS A 655 5.84 -10.73 15.17
CA CYS A 655 6.87 -9.78 15.55
C CYS A 655 7.35 -9.07 14.31
N ASP A 656 7.48 -7.77 14.43
CA ASP A 656 8.28 -6.95 13.55
C ASP A 656 9.78 -7.26 13.70
#